data_AF-A0A352VTD8-F1
#
_entry.id   AF-A0A352VTD8-F1
#
_cell.length_a   1.000
_cell.length_b   1.000
_cell.length_c   1.000
_cell.angle_alpha   90.00
_cell.angle_beta   90.00
_cell.angle_gamma   90.00
#
_symmetry.space_group_name_H-M   'P 1'
#
loop_
_entity.id
_entity.type
_entity.pdbx_description
1 polymer ?
#
loop_
_entity_poly.entity_id
_entity_poly.type
_entity_poly.pdbx_seq_one_letter_code
_entity_poly.pdbx_strand_id
1 'polypeptide(L)'
;NDFFGGYYEAEDYGFGHWSRYEEMPGQKLWLWALSRQGGIWDDLLTDTDGQYVEFQAGRLLVQYSRGEHVNPITEADFDPMSASQWTETWFPLEGTGGLSDASRDGALHVSRDASRATISVNAFTTMSDTLEIWSGDRLVSSELVELDPLGLFITSVDLDQRAPLRVTLPALRLDYDSDPAVRDLSRPFATPAEALPSVSEVDRSAFLAGELMKERRYPEAGALFTEVLESEPWHREARLGAAELAYRRGAYATALDHVRHVLQLRAYDAEANFLAGTIYRALGQTADAREAFGWATRSTGTRSAGYGQLAEVMLGERDFEEAARYARLAIDFDRYSVSAWRTLAVLGRVTDDAALADEAQGELLRLDPLAHFVMAERYLSRMTPASAEALAVSMGGEYPEQTLLEVAMVYQASGATEAARTMLELPTAWAKGPVITAWEAYLAGDESLLNEAGLDDADALAFAFPFRRESLDALNWASTQSSHWAWRYLLALNYWAVDRTEEAADMMASLGDEPRLPAFYVARGRLLEGLRGVDGVADHRRAVALAPDDRLMHVALAQWLEAAGDWQVTLAALADARGRFPDDFNLALFEARALVSGRRAGEALAVLDQLEVLPSENARGTRQLYADAHTLLALDALEAGEPAEARGHLTLALEWPESLGEGRPYLPEERLVRLLLGVAESELGNEAEAADHFRAVVAATGAVGSGAAGSLDALAGPARRALGQQAGAVAPPASAANGDGLQAELVRRALALAGVR
;
A
#
# COMPACT_ATOMS: atom_id res chain seq x y z
N ASN A 1 10.10 25.71 1.11
CA ASN A 1 8.98 26.48 0.54
C ASN A 1 7.69 25.78 0.92
N ASP A 2 6.64 26.54 1.18
CA ASP A 2 5.29 26.05 1.51
C ASP A 2 4.45 25.75 0.26
N PHE A 3 5.08 25.67 -0.92
CA PHE A 3 4.37 25.50 -2.18
C PHE A 3 5.19 24.68 -3.18
N PHE A 4 4.48 24.16 -4.18
CA PHE A 4 5.01 23.63 -5.43
C PHE A 4 3.95 23.75 -6.52
N GLY A 5 4.31 23.49 -7.77
CA GLY A 5 3.36 23.57 -8.88
C GLY A 5 3.97 23.17 -10.21
N GLY A 6 3.14 23.16 -11.24
CA GLY A 6 3.52 22.94 -12.63
C GLY A 6 2.94 24.03 -13.52
N TYR A 7 3.68 24.41 -14.55
CA TYR A 7 3.25 25.42 -15.51
C TYR A 7 3.51 24.94 -16.94
N TYR A 8 2.47 24.99 -17.77
CA TYR A 8 2.50 24.60 -19.16
C TYR A 8 2.76 25.85 -20.01
N GLU A 9 4.04 26.16 -20.26
CA GLU A 9 4.46 27.40 -20.92
C GLU A 9 3.77 27.66 -22.28
N ALA A 10 3.49 26.61 -23.05
CA ALA A 10 2.84 26.73 -24.35
C ALA A 10 1.34 27.09 -24.28
N GLU A 11 0.69 26.74 -23.16
CA GLU A 11 -0.73 26.95 -22.93
C GLU A 11 -1.00 28.14 -22.00
N ASP A 12 0.05 28.74 -21.44
CA ASP A 12 -0.03 29.88 -20.51
C ASP A 12 -0.89 29.59 -19.27
N TYR A 13 -0.95 28.31 -18.88
CA TYR A 13 -1.75 27.81 -17.78
C TYR A 13 -0.95 26.84 -16.90
N GLY A 14 -1.38 26.63 -15.67
CA GLY A 14 -0.76 25.71 -14.75
C GLY A 14 -1.58 25.52 -13.48
N PHE A 15 -0.92 24.95 -12.49
CA PHE A 15 -1.50 24.75 -11.17
C PHE A 15 -0.41 24.93 -10.12
N GLY A 16 -0.83 25.21 -8.90
CA GLY A 16 0.01 25.15 -7.74
C GLY A 16 -0.71 24.53 -6.56
N HIS A 17 0.11 24.16 -5.59
CA HIS A 17 -0.29 23.65 -4.30
C HIS A 17 0.40 24.50 -3.24
N TRP A 18 -0.33 24.85 -2.18
CA TRP A 18 0.21 25.44 -0.96
C TRP A 18 -0.23 24.65 0.26
N SER A 19 0.73 24.39 1.16
CA SER A 19 0.50 23.95 2.53
C SER A 19 1.72 24.31 3.37
N ARG A 20 1.53 24.49 4.68
CA ARG A 20 2.64 24.77 5.60
C ARG A 20 3.67 23.65 5.52
N TYR A 21 4.95 23.97 5.33
CA TYR A 21 6.00 22.96 5.20
C TYR A 21 6.07 22.03 6.42
N GLU A 22 5.85 22.55 7.63
CA GLU A 22 5.82 21.75 8.86
C GLU A 22 4.60 20.82 8.96
N GLU A 23 3.56 21.06 8.16
CA GLU A 23 2.36 20.22 8.04
C GLU A 23 2.44 19.27 6.86
N MET A 24 2.95 19.67 5.69
CA MET A 24 3.01 18.80 4.50
C MET A 24 4.29 19.02 3.70
N PRO A 25 5.43 18.49 4.18
CA PRO A 25 6.71 18.66 3.53
C PRO A 25 6.87 17.81 2.25
N GLY A 26 6.00 16.82 2.04
CA GLY A 26 6.10 15.84 0.96
C GLY A 26 5.61 16.37 -0.38
N GLN A 27 6.41 16.14 -1.41
CA GLN A 27 6.08 16.48 -2.80
C GLN A 27 6.61 15.38 -3.70
N LYS A 28 5.79 14.91 -4.64
CA LYS A 28 6.16 13.86 -5.58
C LYS A 28 5.59 14.16 -6.96
N LEU A 29 6.48 14.04 -7.95
CA LEU A 29 6.15 14.00 -9.37
C LEU A 29 6.30 12.56 -9.83
N TRP A 30 5.26 11.99 -10.42
CA TRP A 30 5.31 10.62 -10.90
C TRP A 30 4.72 10.49 -12.30
N LEU A 31 5.39 9.68 -13.11
CA LEU A 31 4.94 9.24 -14.42
C LEU A 31 5.49 7.84 -14.65
N TRP A 32 4.85 7.07 -15.53
CA TRP A 32 5.28 5.70 -15.85
C TRP A 32 6.68 5.65 -16.47
N ALA A 33 6.87 6.32 -17.62
CA ALA A 33 8.15 6.55 -18.29
C ALA A 33 7.94 7.48 -19.50
N LEU A 34 8.98 8.20 -19.92
CA LEU A 34 8.96 9.00 -21.15
C LEU A 34 9.16 8.15 -22.44
N SER A 35 9.43 6.85 -22.30
CA SER A 35 9.48 5.91 -23.43
C SER A 35 8.10 5.28 -23.69
N ARG A 36 7.96 4.46 -24.75
CA ARG A 36 6.70 3.75 -25.03
C ARG A 36 6.24 2.84 -23.88
N GLN A 37 7.15 2.36 -23.02
CA GLN A 37 6.79 1.67 -21.78
C GLN A 37 5.79 2.45 -20.91
N GLY A 38 5.94 3.77 -20.84
CA GLY A 38 4.98 4.64 -20.17
C GLY A 38 3.87 5.10 -21.11
N GLY A 39 4.21 5.40 -22.36
CA GLY A 39 3.24 5.92 -23.34
C GLY A 39 2.09 4.98 -23.71
N ILE A 40 2.18 3.66 -23.45
CA ILE A 40 1.03 2.76 -23.60
C ILE A 40 -0.08 3.02 -22.58
N TRP A 41 0.23 3.72 -21.48
CA TRP A 41 -0.75 4.11 -20.48
C TRP A 41 -1.57 5.33 -20.90
N ASP A 42 -1.09 6.12 -21.87
CA ASP A 42 -1.79 7.30 -22.37
C ASP A 42 -3.17 6.90 -22.91
N ASP A 43 -3.26 5.74 -23.58
CA ASP A 43 -4.49 5.18 -24.15
C ASP A 43 -5.51 4.71 -23.08
N LEU A 44 -5.06 4.53 -21.83
CA LEU A 44 -5.89 4.12 -20.70
C LEU A 44 -6.24 5.27 -19.75
N LEU A 45 -5.34 6.23 -19.62
CA LEU A 45 -5.41 7.30 -18.61
C LEU A 45 -5.87 8.63 -19.20
N THR A 46 -5.86 8.79 -20.52
CA THR A 46 -6.29 10.02 -21.20
C THR A 46 -7.14 9.71 -22.42
N ASP A 47 -8.07 10.62 -22.76
CA ASP A 47 -8.82 10.52 -24.02
C ASP A 47 -7.98 11.03 -25.20
N THR A 48 -7.44 12.26 -25.07
CA THR A 48 -6.67 12.94 -26.13
C THR A 48 -5.49 13.77 -25.65
N ASP A 49 -5.28 13.87 -24.33
CA ASP A 49 -4.35 14.83 -23.72
C ASP A 49 -2.90 14.31 -23.67
N GLY A 50 -2.68 13.04 -24.02
CA GLY A 50 -1.35 12.45 -24.18
C GLY A 50 -0.76 12.01 -22.85
N GLN A 51 0.48 12.40 -22.58
CA GLN A 51 1.23 11.82 -21.48
C GLN A 51 0.68 12.25 -20.11
N TYR A 52 0.21 11.26 -19.35
CA TYR A 52 -0.23 11.43 -17.98
C TYR A 52 0.94 11.70 -17.02
N VAL A 53 0.72 12.62 -16.08
CA VAL A 53 1.62 12.90 -14.96
C VAL A 53 0.80 13.08 -13.67
N GLU A 54 1.30 12.51 -12.59
CA GLU A 54 0.69 12.63 -11.26
C GLU A 54 1.53 13.57 -10.39
N PHE A 55 0.85 14.57 -9.81
CA PHE A 55 1.42 15.44 -8.79
C PHE A 55 0.79 15.10 -7.45
N GLN A 56 1.64 14.79 -6.47
CA GLN A 56 1.20 14.39 -5.13
C GLN A 56 1.82 15.32 -4.08
N ALA A 57 1.00 15.75 -3.12
CA ALA A 57 1.43 16.38 -1.87
C ALA A 57 1.25 15.40 -0.72
N GLY A 58 2.07 15.49 0.33
CA GLY A 58 1.97 14.55 1.45
C GLY A 58 2.46 15.08 2.79
N ARG A 59 1.89 14.52 3.86
CA ARG A 59 2.30 14.74 5.26
C ARG A 59 3.73 14.29 5.54
N LEU A 60 4.21 13.28 4.81
CA LEU A 60 5.54 12.70 4.98
C LEU A 60 6.52 13.30 3.97
N LEU A 61 7.75 13.55 4.40
CA LEU A 61 8.79 14.16 3.55
C LEU A 61 9.06 13.34 2.28
N VAL A 62 9.02 12.01 2.39
CA VAL A 62 9.15 11.06 1.30
C VAL A 62 8.19 9.89 1.53
N GLN A 63 7.82 9.19 0.46
CA GLN A 63 7.20 7.88 0.55
C GLN A 63 8.30 6.88 0.93
N TYR A 64 8.58 6.79 2.23
CA TYR A 64 9.65 5.95 2.73
C TYR A 64 9.34 4.48 2.45
N SER A 65 10.36 3.77 1.99
CA SER A 65 10.38 2.31 1.92
C SER A 65 11.81 1.92 2.17
N ARG A 66 12.03 0.99 3.09
CA ARG A 66 13.39 0.64 3.47
C ARG A 66 14.15 0.01 2.31
N GLY A 67 15.39 0.47 2.12
CA GLY A 67 16.34 -0.08 1.14
C GLY A 67 17.76 -0.07 1.67
N GLU A 68 18.76 -0.19 0.79
CA GLU A 68 20.18 -0.15 1.17
C GLU A 68 20.67 1.24 1.59
N HIS A 69 19.83 2.28 1.40
CA HIS A 69 20.18 3.66 1.68
C HIS A 69 20.25 3.93 3.19
N VAL A 70 21.43 4.36 3.65
CA VAL A 70 21.65 4.84 5.02
C VAL A 70 21.22 6.30 5.10
N ASN A 71 20.03 6.55 5.63
CA ASN A 71 19.46 7.89 5.74
C ASN A 71 18.67 8.05 7.08
N PRO A 72 18.37 9.29 7.51
CA PRO A 72 17.73 9.53 8.80
C PRO A 72 16.19 9.44 8.75
N ILE A 73 15.59 9.07 7.61
CA ILE A 73 14.14 8.95 7.47
C ILE A 73 13.70 7.56 7.95
N THR A 74 12.61 7.53 8.70
CA THR A 74 12.00 6.34 9.27
C THR A 74 10.52 6.28 8.89
N GLU A 75 9.90 5.12 9.06
CA GLU A 75 8.46 4.97 8.88
C GLU A 75 7.71 5.83 9.91
N ALA A 76 6.63 6.46 9.43
CA ALA A 76 5.81 7.35 10.23
C ALA A 76 4.98 6.56 11.25
N ASP A 77 4.62 7.21 12.36
CA ASP A 77 3.83 6.62 13.43
C ASP A 77 2.78 7.62 13.94
N PHE A 78 1.77 7.11 14.64
CA PHE A 78 0.71 7.88 15.27
C PHE A 78 0.65 7.59 16.76
N ASP A 79 0.66 8.64 17.57
CA ASP A 79 0.40 8.50 19.00
C ASP A 79 -0.99 7.86 19.21
N PRO A 80 -1.15 6.99 20.23
CA PRO A 80 -2.39 6.27 20.46
C PRO A 80 -3.60 7.20 20.54
N MET A 81 -4.68 6.86 19.81
CA MET A 81 -5.96 7.60 19.83
C MET A 81 -5.84 9.11 19.55
N SER A 82 -4.76 9.56 18.94
CA SER A 82 -4.56 10.95 18.54
C SER A 82 -5.27 11.25 17.22
N ALA A 83 -5.55 12.53 16.98
CA ALA A 83 -6.04 13.01 15.69
C ALA A 83 -5.12 14.12 15.15
N SER A 84 -4.83 14.06 13.85
CA SER A 84 -4.07 15.09 13.13
C SER A 84 -4.96 15.74 12.06
N GLN A 85 -4.87 17.06 11.92
CA GLN A 85 -5.56 17.83 10.90
C GLN A 85 -4.56 18.77 10.24
N TRP A 86 -4.69 18.97 8.94
CA TRP A 86 -3.88 19.89 8.16
C TRP A 86 -4.74 20.54 7.07
N THR A 87 -4.20 21.53 6.38
CA THR A 87 -4.87 22.16 5.25
C THR A 87 -3.94 22.23 4.05
N GLU A 88 -4.48 21.85 2.91
CA GLU A 88 -3.87 22.01 1.59
C GLU A 88 -4.74 22.92 0.73
N THR A 89 -4.12 23.65 -0.19
CA THR A 89 -4.81 24.52 -1.14
C THR A 89 -4.25 24.26 -2.51
N TRP A 90 -5.10 23.76 -3.41
CA TRP A 90 -4.79 23.60 -4.83
C TRP A 90 -5.42 24.76 -5.60
N PHE A 91 -4.66 25.38 -6.50
CA PHE A 91 -5.09 26.56 -7.24
C PHE A 91 -4.62 26.53 -8.68
N PRO A 92 -5.38 27.11 -9.61
CA PRO A 92 -4.94 27.30 -11.00
C PRO A 92 -3.95 28.46 -11.09
N LEU A 93 -3.13 28.44 -12.15
CA LEU A 93 -2.29 29.56 -12.57
C LEU A 93 -2.64 29.89 -14.01
N GLU A 94 -3.06 31.11 -14.30
CA GLU A 94 -3.44 31.55 -15.66
C GLU A 94 -2.70 32.85 -15.99
N GLY A 95 -1.98 32.86 -17.12
CA GLY A 95 -1.23 34.03 -17.60
C GLY A 95 -0.07 34.49 -16.73
N THR A 96 0.31 33.72 -15.69
CA THR A 96 1.39 34.11 -14.78
C THR A 96 2.77 33.94 -15.39
N GLY A 97 2.92 33.10 -16.41
CA GLY A 97 4.21 32.72 -17.01
C GLY A 97 5.05 31.76 -16.17
N GLY A 98 4.55 31.31 -15.01
CA GLY A 98 5.27 30.41 -14.10
C GLY A 98 4.81 30.51 -12.65
N LEU A 99 5.66 30.02 -11.72
CA LEU A 99 5.47 30.09 -10.27
C LEU A 99 6.80 30.31 -9.55
N SER A 100 6.91 31.34 -8.72
CA SER A 100 8.11 31.67 -7.93
C SER A 100 7.86 31.79 -6.43
N ASP A 101 6.63 32.13 -6.03
CA ASP A 101 6.18 32.10 -4.64
C ASP A 101 4.65 31.91 -4.60
N ALA A 102 4.13 31.35 -3.51
CA ALA A 102 2.69 31.23 -3.29
C ALA A 102 2.33 31.19 -1.82
N SER A 103 1.10 31.61 -1.53
CA SER A 103 0.41 31.42 -0.26
C SER A 103 -1.00 30.85 -0.52
N ARG A 104 -1.77 30.50 0.52
CA ARG A 104 -3.20 30.14 0.32
C ARG A 104 -4.03 31.25 -0.34
N ASP A 105 -3.56 32.51 -0.35
CA ASP A 105 -4.35 33.66 -0.82
C ASP A 105 -3.90 34.17 -2.21
N GLY A 106 -2.76 33.73 -2.73
CA GLY A 106 -2.28 34.16 -4.05
C GLY A 106 -0.96 33.52 -4.46
N ALA A 107 -0.55 33.79 -5.69
CA ALA A 107 0.71 33.33 -6.28
C ALA A 107 1.43 34.47 -7.00
N LEU A 108 2.75 34.38 -7.08
CA LEU A 108 3.55 35.26 -7.94
C LEU A 108 4.56 34.48 -8.76
N HIS A 109 4.90 35.03 -9.91
CA HIS A 109 6.04 34.61 -10.68
C HIS A 109 6.95 35.79 -10.99
N VAL A 110 8.25 35.55 -10.87
CA VAL A 110 9.28 36.47 -11.31
C VAL A 110 10.05 35.81 -12.44
N SER A 111 9.95 36.41 -13.62
CA SER A 111 10.85 36.13 -14.73
C SER A 111 11.86 37.25 -14.85
N ARG A 112 13.16 36.93 -14.94
CA ARG A 112 14.23 37.92 -15.01
C ARG A 112 15.10 37.67 -16.24
N ASP A 113 15.13 38.63 -17.15
CA ASP A 113 16.22 38.78 -18.11
C ASP A 113 17.31 39.69 -17.52
N ALA A 114 18.54 39.62 -18.04
CA ALA A 114 19.74 40.24 -17.46
C ALA A 114 19.54 41.54 -16.65
N SER A 115 18.81 42.52 -17.22
CA SER A 115 18.56 43.83 -16.60
C SER A 115 17.10 44.16 -16.34
N ARG A 116 16.15 43.25 -16.59
CA ARG A 116 14.72 43.49 -16.39
C ARG A 116 14.07 42.29 -15.71
N ALA A 117 13.27 42.57 -14.69
CA ALA A 117 12.36 41.58 -14.12
C ALA A 117 10.92 41.90 -14.50
N THR A 118 10.19 40.87 -14.88
CA THR A 118 8.74 40.86 -15.03
C THR A 118 8.16 40.12 -13.83
N ILE A 119 7.23 40.77 -13.15
CA ILE A 119 6.53 40.26 -11.98
C ILE A 119 5.08 40.09 -12.38
N SER A 120 4.56 38.87 -12.24
CA SER A 120 3.14 38.58 -12.35
C SER A 120 2.61 38.16 -10.97
N VAL A 121 1.40 38.60 -10.64
CA VAL A 121 0.71 38.29 -9.39
C VAL A 121 -0.71 37.85 -9.71
N ASN A 122 -1.11 36.72 -9.15
CA ASN A 122 -2.48 36.22 -9.21
C ASN A 122 -3.08 36.13 -7.80
N ALA A 123 -4.29 36.63 -7.61
CA ALA A 123 -4.97 36.63 -6.32
C ALA A 123 -6.06 35.55 -6.25
N PHE A 124 -6.22 34.88 -5.11
CA PHE A 124 -7.33 33.93 -4.86
C PHE A 124 -8.41 34.51 -3.94
N THR A 125 -8.22 35.76 -3.53
CA THR A 125 -9.14 36.54 -2.70
C THR A 125 -9.20 37.98 -3.24
N THR A 126 -10.27 38.71 -2.92
CA THR A 126 -10.32 40.14 -3.21
C THR A 126 -9.35 40.88 -2.29
N MET A 127 -8.54 41.78 -2.86
CA MET A 127 -7.51 42.53 -2.13
C MET A 127 -7.22 43.90 -2.78
N SER A 128 -6.71 44.82 -1.96
CA SER A 128 -6.17 46.12 -2.37
C SER A 128 -4.99 46.43 -1.45
N ASP A 129 -3.77 46.40 -2.00
CA ASP A 129 -2.52 46.61 -1.25
C ASP A 129 -1.39 47.04 -2.17
N THR A 130 -0.22 47.36 -1.62
CA THR A 130 0.93 47.82 -2.37
C THR A 130 1.90 46.67 -2.68
N LEU A 131 2.18 46.46 -3.96
CA LEU A 131 3.27 45.62 -4.43
C LEU A 131 4.58 46.41 -4.35
N GLU A 132 5.52 45.92 -3.54
CA GLU A 132 6.84 46.52 -3.43
C GLU A 132 7.90 45.61 -4.06
N ILE A 133 8.76 46.20 -4.88
CA ILE A 133 9.84 45.51 -5.58
C ILE A 133 11.16 46.16 -5.20
N TRP A 134 12.09 45.35 -4.67
CA TRP A 134 13.38 45.77 -4.14
C TRP A 134 14.53 45.12 -4.91
N SER A 135 15.56 45.89 -5.23
CA SER A 135 16.82 45.41 -5.81
C SER A 135 17.93 45.61 -4.79
N GLY A 136 18.36 44.54 -4.13
CA GLY A 136 19.09 44.61 -2.86
C GLY A 136 18.28 45.39 -1.82
N ASP A 137 18.92 46.34 -1.13
CA ASP A 137 18.24 47.19 -0.13
C ASP A 137 17.49 48.39 -0.73
N ARG A 138 17.42 48.51 -2.06
CA ARG A 138 16.81 49.66 -2.74
C ARG A 138 15.42 49.31 -3.27
N LEU A 139 14.41 50.04 -2.81
CA LEU A 139 13.07 50.02 -3.40
C LEU A 139 13.14 50.59 -4.83
N VAL A 140 12.78 49.78 -5.81
CA VAL A 140 12.78 50.15 -7.24
C VAL A 140 11.38 50.41 -7.79
N SER A 141 10.34 49.76 -7.24
CA SER A 141 8.94 50.05 -7.56
C SER A 141 8.04 49.84 -6.34
N SER A 142 6.95 50.60 -6.29
CA SER A 142 5.91 50.54 -5.26
C SER A 142 4.58 50.93 -5.93
N GLU A 143 3.70 49.96 -6.12
CA GLU A 143 2.49 50.11 -6.94
C GLU A 143 1.26 49.63 -6.17
N LEU A 144 0.18 50.41 -6.17
CA LEU A 144 -1.11 49.96 -5.65
C LEU A 144 -1.69 48.91 -6.61
N VAL A 145 -2.02 47.75 -6.08
CA VAL A 145 -2.58 46.60 -6.79
C VAL A 145 -3.94 46.30 -6.18
N GLU A 146 -4.97 46.23 -7.02
CA GLU A 146 -6.33 45.87 -6.64
C GLU A 146 -6.77 44.69 -7.50
N LEU A 147 -7.05 43.56 -6.86
CA LEU A 147 -7.35 42.31 -7.54
C LEU A 147 -8.58 41.64 -6.91
N ASP A 148 -9.43 41.10 -7.76
CA ASP A 148 -10.46 40.13 -7.40
C ASP A 148 -9.92 38.69 -7.51
N PRO A 149 -10.63 37.65 -7.02
CA PRO A 149 -10.22 36.27 -7.20
C PRO A 149 -9.96 35.94 -8.68
N LEU A 150 -8.85 35.25 -8.95
CA LEU A 150 -8.23 34.97 -10.24
C LEU A 150 -7.75 36.21 -11.02
N GLY A 151 -7.78 37.40 -10.42
CA GLY A 151 -7.24 38.62 -11.01
C GLY A 151 -5.73 38.55 -11.20
N LEU A 152 -5.25 38.96 -12.38
CA LEU A 152 -3.85 38.96 -12.77
C LEU A 152 -3.32 40.40 -12.88
N PHE A 153 -2.21 40.67 -12.19
CA PHE A 153 -1.45 41.91 -12.32
C PHE A 153 -0.05 41.58 -12.88
N ILE A 154 0.41 42.35 -13.87
CA ILE A 154 1.75 42.19 -14.45
C ILE A 154 2.44 43.56 -14.50
N THR A 155 3.66 43.63 -13.97
CA THR A 155 4.54 44.81 -14.06
C THR A 155 5.96 44.39 -14.43
N SER A 156 6.77 45.35 -14.87
CA SER A 156 8.18 45.13 -15.17
C SER A 156 9.04 46.27 -14.62
N VAL A 157 10.20 45.92 -14.07
CA VAL A 157 11.18 46.88 -13.53
C VAL A 157 12.56 46.61 -14.09
N ASP A 158 13.32 47.68 -14.35
CA ASP A 158 14.73 47.57 -14.70
C ASP A 158 15.56 47.41 -13.40
N LEU A 159 16.48 46.43 -13.39
CA LEU A 159 17.27 46.02 -12.23
C LEU A 159 18.76 46.21 -12.45
N ASP A 160 19.51 46.35 -11.35
CA ASP A 160 20.96 46.13 -11.38
C ASP A 160 21.24 44.64 -11.60
N GLN A 161 22.04 44.31 -12.62
CA GLN A 161 22.28 42.94 -13.11
C GLN A 161 22.77 41.95 -12.03
N ARG A 162 23.29 42.45 -10.90
CA ARG A 162 23.88 41.62 -9.84
C ARG A 162 23.13 41.60 -8.52
N ALA A 163 22.14 42.47 -8.31
CA ALA A 163 21.47 42.56 -7.02
C ALA A 163 20.36 41.48 -6.89
N PRO A 164 20.17 40.90 -5.68
CA PRO A 164 18.99 40.10 -5.37
C PRO A 164 17.71 40.91 -5.59
N LEU A 165 16.66 40.27 -6.06
CA LEU A 165 15.32 40.81 -6.14
C LEU A 165 14.49 40.31 -4.96
N ARG A 166 13.78 41.23 -4.30
CA ARG A 166 12.71 40.89 -3.35
C ARG A 166 11.39 41.51 -3.79
N VAL A 167 10.32 40.73 -3.76
CA VAL A 167 8.97 41.16 -4.14
C VAL A 167 8.02 40.83 -3.00
N THR A 168 7.34 41.83 -2.46
CA THR A 168 6.41 41.67 -1.34
C THR A 168 5.03 42.20 -1.67
N LEU A 169 4.01 41.43 -1.29
CA LEU A 169 2.61 41.85 -1.32
C LEU A 169 1.89 41.31 -0.07
N PRO A 170 1.91 42.06 1.04
CA PRO A 170 1.47 41.58 2.36
C PRO A 170 0.03 41.08 2.41
N ALA A 171 -0.90 41.73 1.72
CA ALA A 171 -2.30 41.30 1.68
C ALA A 171 -2.50 39.91 1.07
N LEU A 172 -1.60 39.44 0.21
CA LEU A 172 -1.56 38.07 -0.29
C LEU A 172 -0.56 37.18 0.45
N ARG A 173 0.15 37.71 1.46
CA ARG A 173 1.24 37.04 2.21
C ARG A 173 2.31 36.46 1.29
N LEU A 174 2.65 37.23 0.27
CA LEU A 174 3.69 36.93 -0.69
C LEU A 174 4.97 37.67 -0.31
N ASP A 175 6.08 36.94 -0.21
CA ASP A 175 7.41 37.47 0.14
C ASP A 175 8.48 36.64 -0.57
N TYR A 176 8.66 36.96 -1.84
CA TYR A 176 9.65 36.33 -2.69
C TYR A 176 11.01 36.99 -2.48
N ASP A 177 12.03 36.19 -2.20
CA ASP A 177 13.43 36.59 -2.23
C ASP A 177 14.20 35.68 -3.19
N SER A 178 14.90 36.28 -4.14
CA SER A 178 15.72 35.54 -5.11
C SER A 178 17.05 35.03 -4.54
N ASP A 179 17.47 35.46 -3.34
CA ASP A 179 18.66 34.94 -2.68
C ASP A 179 18.37 33.57 -2.02
N PRO A 180 18.91 32.46 -2.56
CA PRO A 180 18.66 31.13 -2.01
C PRO A 180 19.16 30.98 -0.57
N ALA A 181 20.18 31.76 -0.16
CA ALA A 181 20.78 31.66 1.16
C ALA A 181 19.79 32.00 2.29
N VAL A 182 18.72 32.75 1.99
CA VAL A 182 17.66 33.10 2.96
C VAL A 182 16.88 31.85 3.40
N ARG A 183 16.87 30.80 2.58
CA ARG A 183 16.11 29.55 2.80
C ARG A 183 17.02 28.33 3.05
N ASP A 184 18.34 28.54 3.17
CA ASP A 184 19.30 27.46 3.45
C ASP A 184 19.16 26.93 4.88
N LEU A 185 19.00 25.62 5.01
CA LEU A 185 18.93 24.93 6.30
C LEU A 185 20.31 24.43 6.70
N SER A 186 20.77 24.76 7.92
CA SER A 186 22.05 24.27 8.44
C SER A 186 22.00 22.82 8.97
N ARG A 187 20.83 22.18 8.97
CA ARG A 187 20.65 20.83 9.49
C ARG A 187 21.13 19.77 8.48
N PRO A 188 21.75 18.66 8.90
CA PRO A 188 22.13 17.58 7.99
C PRO A 188 20.90 16.78 7.56
N PHE A 189 20.85 16.38 6.29
CA PHE A 189 19.87 15.45 5.72
C PHE A 189 20.50 14.12 5.28
N ALA A 190 21.79 13.92 5.55
CA ALA A 190 22.53 12.70 5.26
C ALA A 190 23.06 12.09 6.56
N THR A 191 23.06 10.76 6.62
CA THR A 191 23.62 9.99 7.73
C THR A 191 25.07 9.62 7.40
N PRO A 192 26.06 9.89 8.27
CA PRO A 192 27.44 9.46 8.06
C PRO A 192 27.54 7.93 7.90
N ALA A 193 28.45 7.46 7.04
CA ALA A 193 28.58 6.04 6.72
C ALA A 193 28.97 5.19 7.96
N GLU A 194 29.65 5.79 8.93
CA GLU A 194 30.08 5.18 10.18
C GLU A 194 28.99 5.10 11.26
N ALA A 195 27.85 5.81 11.09
CA ALA A 195 26.83 5.92 12.13
C ALA A 195 26.17 4.56 12.43
N LEU A 196 25.61 3.89 11.42
CA LEU A 196 24.95 2.59 11.63
C LEU A 196 25.93 1.49 12.10
N PRO A 197 27.15 1.34 11.56
CA PRO A 197 28.13 0.38 12.11
C PRO A 197 28.52 0.62 13.57
N SER A 198 28.34 1.84 14.10
CA SER A 198 28.66 2.17 15.50
C SER A 198 27.56 1.81 16.51
N VAL A 199 26.35 1.50 16.04
CA VAL A 199 25.22 1.03 16.86
C VAL A 199 25.32 -0.48 17.04
N SER A 200 25.01 -0.98 18.25
CA SER A 200 25.07 -2.41 18.54
C SER A 200 24.14 -3.23 17.62
N GLU A 201 24.48 -4.49 17.36
CA GLU A 201 23.62 -5.35 16.54
C GLU A 201 22.23 -5.53 17.16
N VAL A 202 22.15 -5.69 18.48
CA VAL A 202 20.89 -5.80 19.22
C VAL A 202 20.02 -4.56 19.04
N ASP A 203 20.57 -3.36 19.22
CA ASP A 203 19.82 -2.10 19.06
C ASP A 203 19.37 -1.90 17.61
N ARG A 204 20.20 -2.27 16.62
CA ARG A 204 19.83 -2.20 15.19
C ARG A 204 18.70 -3.15 14.85
N SER A 205 18.73 -4.38 15.38
CA SER A 205 17.69 -5.37 15.17
C SER A 205 16.38 -4.96 15.86
N ALA A 206 16.44 -4.41 17.08
CA ALA A 206 15.27 -3.89 17.78
C ALA A 206 14.64 -2.70 17.04
N PHE A 207 15.46 -1.77 16.57
CA PHE A 207 15.01 -0.64 15.76
C PHE A 207 14.36 -1.12 14.47
N LEU A 208 14.99 -2.06 13.75
CA LEU A 208 14.42 -2.64 12.53
C LEU A 208 13.09 -3.34 12.80
N ALA A 209 12.99 -4.13 13.87
CA ALA A 209 11.75 -4.79 14.23
C ALA A 209 10.61 -3.76 14.45
N GLY A 210 10.92 -2.61 15.07
CA GLY A 210 10.00 -1.48 15.18
C GLY A 210 9.58 -0.87 13.84
N GLU A 211 10.49 -0.71 12.90
CA GLU A 211 10.15 -0.22 11.54
C GLU A 211 9.25 -1.22 10.79
N LEU A 212 9.54 -2.52 10.90
CA LEU A 212 8.71 -3.58 10.31
C LEU A 212 7.31 -3.64 10.93
N MET A 213 7.17 -3.32 12.22
CA MET A 213 5.84 -3.18 12.85
C MET A 213 5.02 -2.08 12.18
N LYS A 214 5.63 -0.92 11.89
CA LYS A 214 4.95 0.20 11.23
C LYS A 214 4.61 -0.11 9.77
N GLU A 215 5.48 -0.84 9.07
CA GLU A 215 5.21 -1.41 7.73
C GLU A 215 4.17 -2.55 7.75
N ARG A 216 3.67 -2.95 8.93
CA ARG A 216 2.73 -4.07 9.16
C ARG A 216 3.28 -5.44 8.75
N ARG A 217 4.61 -5.58 8.70
CA ARG A 217 5.34 -6.83 8.44
C ARG A 217 5.56 -7.59 9.75
N TYR A 218 4.45 -7.92 10.40
CA TYR A 218 4.42 -8.49 11.74
C TYR A 218 5.24 -9.78 11.92
N PRO A 219 5.22 -10.75 10.97
CA PRO A 219 6.02 -11.97 11.13
C PRO A 219 7.53 -11.69 11.17
N GLU A 220 8.01 -10.78 10.33
CA GLU A 220 9.43 -10.41 10.27
C GLU A 220 9.86 -9.60 11.49
N ALA A 221 9.01 -8.67 11.94
CA ALA A 221 9.22 -7.97 13.21
C ALA A 221 9.30 -8.95 14.39
N GLY A 222 8.38 -9.92 14.45
CA GLY A 222 8.34 -10.93 15.51
C GLY A 222 9.58 -11.81 15.58
N ALA A 223 10.14 -12.19 14.42
CA ALA A 223 11.40 -12.93 14.34
C ALA A 223 12.57 -12.13 14.95
N LEU A 224 12.69 -10.85 14.59
CA LEU A 224 13.76 -9.99 15.12
C LEU A 224 13.57 -9.65 16.60
N PHE A 225 12.34 -9.43 17.07
CA PHE A 225 12.10 -9.27 18.50
C PHE A 225 12.50 -10.51 19.28
N THR A 226 12.25 -11.71 18.74
CA THR A 226 12.68 -12.97 19.36
C THR A 226 14.20 -13.04 19.47
N GLU A 227 14.92 -12.75 18.38
CA GLU A 227 16.39 -12.70 18.35
C GLU A 227 16.96 -11.71 19.38
N VAL A 228 16.39 -10.50 19.44
CA VAL A 228 16.79 -9.49 20.42
C VAL A 228 16.59 -9.99 21.85
N LEU A 229 15.45 -10.63 22.15
CA LEU A 229 15.12 -11.12 23.48
C LEU A 229 15.90 -12.38 23.89
N GLU A 230 16.43 -13.16 22.94
CA GLU A 230 17.36 -14.25 23.22
C GLU A 230 18.72 -13.73 23.72
N SER A 231 19.19 -12.61 23.16
CA SER A 231 20.43 -11.95 23.59
C SER A 231 20.23 -11.09 24.84
N GLU A 232 19.17 -10.28 24.85
CA GLU A 232 18.86 -9.33 25.92
C GLU A 232 17.41 -9.50 26.40
N PRO A 233 17.15 -10.43 27.34
CA PRO A 233 15.78 -10.77 27.76
C PRO A 233 14.97 -9.62 28.37
N TRP A 234 15.61 -8.51 28.74
CA TRP A 234 14.98 -7.34 29.35
C TRP A 234 15.00 -6.11 28.44
N HIS A 235 15.32 -6.28 27.15
CA HIS A 235 15.32 -5.18 26.18
C HIS A 235 13.92 -4.58 26.06
N ARG A 236 13.79 -3.28 26.35
CA ARG A 236 12.49 -2.61 26.47
C ARG A 236 11.69 -2.66 25.17
N GLU A 237 12.29 -2.20 24.08
CA GLU A 237 11.62 -2.01 22.80
C GLU A 237 11.14 -3.36 22.24
N ALA A 238 11.98 -4.40 22.30
CA ALA A 238 11.58 -5.73 21.89
C ALA A 238 10.50 -6.35 22.79
N ARG A 239 10.50 -6.09 24.11
CA ARG A 239 9.40 -6.51 24.98
C ARG A 239 8.09 -5.81 24.64
N LEU A 240 8.11 -4.50 24.39
CA LEU A 240 6.90 -3.76 24.00
C LEU A 240 6.37 -4.21 22.64
N GLY A 241 7.24 -4.34 21.63
CA GLY A 241 6.88 -4.85 20.31
C GLY A 241 6.32 -6.28 20.35
N ALA A 242 6.95 -7.19 21.11
CA ALA A 242 6.44 -8.54 21.32
C ALA A 242 5.08 -8.57 22.04
N ALA A 243 4.88 -7.66 23.01
CA ALA A 243 3.61 -7.52 23.68
C ALA A 243 2.50 -7.01 22.73
N GLU A 244 2.81 -6.03 21.89
CA GLU A 244 1.87 -5.51 20.90
C GLU A 244 1.48 -6.58 19.87
N LEU A 245 2.45 -7.34 19.35
CA LEU A 245 2.18 -8.49 18.47
C LEU A 245 1.27 -9.52 19.13
N ALA A 246 1.58 -9.89 20.39
CA ALA A 246 0.75 -10.82 21.13
C ALA A 246 -0.67 -10.26 21.39
N TYR A 247 -0.81 -8.96 21.66
CA TYR A 247 -2.12 -8.31 21.80
C TYR A 247 -2.91 -8.36 20.48
N ARG A 248 -2.27 -8.04 19.34
CA ARG A 248 -2.88 -8.10 18.00
C ARG A 248 -3.39 -9.51 17.67
N ARG A 249 -2.65 -10.54 18.07
CA ARG A 249 -3.03 -11.96 17.95
C ARG A 249 -4.17 -12.38 18.91
N GLY A 250 -4.57 -11.53 19.86
CA GLY A 250 -5.51 -11.92 20.92
C GLY A 250 -4.88 -12.80 22.02
N ALA A 251 -3.56 -12.97 22.02
CA ALA A 251 -2.81 -13.73 23.03
C ALA A 251 -2.50 -12.87 24.27
N TYR A 252 -3.56 -12.38 24.94
CA TYR A 252 -3.45 -11.37 26.00
C TYR A 252 -2.58 -11.77 27.19
N ALA A 253 -2.59 -13.05 27.57
CA ALA A 253 -1.75 -13.54 28.67
C ALA A 253 -0.26 -13.44 28.33
N THR A 254 0.12 -13.80 27.11
CA THR A 254 1.50 -13.65 26.60
C THR A 254 1.88 -12.19 26.49
N ALA A 255 0.99 -11.34 25.96
CA ALA A 255 1.20 -9.90 25.87
C ALA A 255 1.51 -9.28 27.25
N LEU A 256 0.74 -9.68 28.26
CA LEU A 256 0.89 -9.19 29.62
C LEU A 256 2.22 -9.61 30.25
N ASP A 257 2.72 -10.82 29.97
CA ASP A 257 4.03 -11.26 30.45
C ASP A 257 5.15 -10.35 29.94
N HIS A 258 5.15 -10.03 28.65
CA HIS A 258 6.14 -9.13 28.06
C HIS A 258 6.11 -7.72 28.67
N VAL A 259 4.92 -7.12 28.83
CA VAL A 259 4.79 -5.78 29.43
C VAL A 259 5.22 -5.77 30.89
N ARG A 260 4.93 -6.83 31.65
CA ARG A 260 5.36 -6.95 33.05
C ARG A 260 6.86 -6.88 33.22
N HIS A 261 7.64 -7.46 32.30
CA HIS A 261 9.10 -7.37 32.34
C HIS A 261 9.58 -5.91 32.23
N VAL A 262 8.95 -5.12 31.36
CA VAL A 262 9.27 -3.68 31.22
C VAL A 262 8.93 -2.93 32.50
N LEU A 263 7.72 -3.12 33.03
CA LEU A 263 7.23 -2.41 34.22
C LEU A 263 7.99 -2.78 35.51
N GLN A 264 8.55 -3.99 35.59
CA GLN A 264 9.42 -4.38 36.71
C GLN A 264 10.72 -3.56 36.77
N LEU A 265 11.24 -3.12 35.62
CA LEU A 265 12.43 -2.25 35.57
C LEU A 265 12.06 -0.76 35.54
N ARG A 266 10.95 -0.43 34.90
CA ARG A 266 10.49 0.95 34.65
C ARG A 266 9.01 1.08 34.98
N ALA A 267 8.68 1.17 36.26
CA ALA A 267 7.28 1.26 36.72
C ALA A 267 6.50 2.45 36.13
N TYR A 268 7.19 3.54 35.77
CA TYR A 268 6.57 4.75 35.19
C TYR A 268 6.70 4.84 33.68
N ASP A 269 7.03 3.73 33.01
CA ASP A 269 7.09 3.69 31.55
C ASP A 269 5.69 3.89 30.96
N ALA A 270 5.45 5.01 30.29
CA ALA A 270 4.10 5.41 29.91
C ALA A 270 3.50 4.52 28.82
N GLU A 271 4.31 4.12 27.84
CA GLU A 271 3.92 3.23 26.75
C GLU A 271 3.60 1.82 27.27
N ALA A 272 4.47 1.28 28.14
CA ALA A 272 4.24 -0.01 28.78
C ALA A 272 2.95 0.01 29.63
N ASN A 273 2.71 1.08 30.38
CA ASN A 273 1.49 1.24 31.17
C ASN A 273 0.24 1.40 30.29
N PHE A 274 0.32 2.12 29.16
CA PHE A 274 -0.80 2.23 28.22
C PHE A 274 -1.15 0.87 27.61
N LEU A 275 -0.13 0.12 27.17
CA LEU A 275 -0.32 -1.22 26.63
C LEU A 275 -0.82 -2.20 27.69
N ALA A 276 -0.29 -2.14 28.92
CA ALA A 276 -0.80 -2.90 30.07
C ALA A 276 -2.29 -2.62 30.30
N GLY A 277 -2.69 -1.35 30.39
CA GLY A 277 -4.10 -0.97 30.59
C GLY A 277 -5.01 -1.55 29.51
N THR A 278 -4.56 -1.47 28.25
CA THR A 278 -5.25 -2.02 27.08
C THR A 278 -5.38 -3.55 27.14
N ILE A 279 -4.34 -4.26 27.58
CA ILE A 279 -4.35 -5.72 27.77
C ILE A 279 -5.25 -6.11 28.97
N TYR A 280 -5.11 -5.43 30.10
CA TYR A 280 -5.92 -5.66 31.30
C TYR A 280 -7.41 -5.46 31.01
N ARG A 281 -7.76 -4.42 30.26
CA ARG A 281 -9.13 -4.17 29.80
C ARG A 281 -9.65 -5.32 28.94
N ALA A 282 -8.85 -5.82 27.98
CA ALA A 282 -9.24 -6.98 27.16
C ALA A 282 -9.43 -8.27 27.97
N LEU A 283 -8.71 -8.42 29.09
CA LEU A 283 -8.88 -9.53 30.04
C LEU A 283 -10.04 -9.34 31.04
N GLY A 284 -10.76 -8.22 30.99
CA GLY A 284 -11.79 -7.87 31.98
C GLY A 284 -11.23 -7.53 33.37
N GLN A 285 -9.93 -7.25 33.48
CA GLN A 285 -9.24 -6.92 34.73
C GLN A 285 -9.29 -5.40 35.00
N THR A 286 -10.49 -4.90 35.32
CA THR A 286 -10.78 -3.46 35.35
C THR A 286 -9.94 -2.66 36.35
N ALA A 287 -9.67 -3.20 37.54
CA ALA A 287 -8.88 -2.50 38.55
C ALA A 287 -7.43 -2.26 38.08
N ASP A 288 -6.81 -3.29 37.51
CA ASP A 288 -5.46 -3.21 36.96
C ASP A 288 -5.43 -2.28 35.74
N ALA A 289 -6.47 -2.32 34.90
CA ALA A 289 -6.58 -1.42 33.75
C ALA A 289 -6.58 0.06 34.17
N ARG A 290 -7.35 0.43 35.22
CA ARG A 290 -7.37 1.81 35.72
C ARG A 290 -6.02 2.28 36.24
N GLU A 291 -5.36 1.42 37.00
CA GLU A 291 -4.06 1.73 37.58
C GLU A 291 -3.04 2.01 36.46
N ALA A 292 -2.96 1.11 35.49
CA ALA A 292 -2.04 1.21 34.36
C ALA A 292 -2.34 2.44 33.49
N PHE A 293 -3.59 2.66 33.07
CA PHE A 293 -3.94 3.87 32.31
C PHE A 293 -3.67 5.15 33.11
N GLY A 294 -3.92 5.14 34.42
CA GLY A 294 -3.59 6.25 35.32
C GLY A 294 -2.10 6.60 35.28
N TRP A 295 -1.20 5.60 35.31
CA TRP A 295 0.25 5.84 35.14
C TRP A 295 0.61 6.33 33.75
N ALA A 296 0.00 5.77 32.71
CA ALA A 296 0.22 6.17 31.33
C ALA A 296 -0.07 7.67 31.09
N THR A 297 -1.03 8.25 31.82
CA THR A 297 -1.44 9.66 31.60
C THR A 297 -0.35 10.70 31.90
N ARG A 298 0.76 10.30 32.55
CA ARG A 298 1.84 11.22 32.89
C ARG A 298 2.65 11.68 31.67
N SER A 299 2.73 10.89 30.60
CA SER A 299 3.38 11.29 29.35
C SER A 299 2.41 12.00 28.41
N THR A 300 2.84 13.05 27.72
CA THR A 300 2.01 13.80 26.77
C THR A 300 1.49 12.93 25.62
N GLY A 301 2.32 12.02 25.09
CA GLY A 301 1.94 11.15 23.96
C GLY A 301 0.84 10.14 24.28
N THR A 302 0.64 9.80 25.56
CA THR A 302 -0.39 8.85 26.02
C THR A 302 -1.44 9.50 26.92
N ARG A 303 -1.35 10.82 27.18
CA ARG A 303 -2.18 11.49 28.19
C ARG A 303 -3.65 11.50 27.83
N SER A 304 -3.97 12.03 26.65
CA SER A 304 -5.34 12.10 26.18
C SER A 304 -5.93 10.70 26.02
N ALA A 305 -5.20 9.80 25.35
CA ALA A 305 -5.61 8.42 25.16
C ALA A 305 -5.87 7.69 26.49
N GLY A 306 -4.97 7.80 27.46
CA GLY A 306 -5.12 7.18 28.78
C GLY A 306 -6.34 7.71 29.53
N TYR A 307 -6.60 9.02 29.48
CA TYR A 307 -7.83 9.57 30.06
C TYR A 307 -9.09 9.15 29.31
N GLY A 308 -9.06 9.07 27.98
CA GLY A 308 -10.18 8.56 27.18
C GLY A 308 -10.52 7.10 27.53
N GLN A 309 -9.49 6.26 27.66
CA GLN A 309 -9.62 4.86 28.09
C GLN A 309 -10.20 4.76 29.52
N LEU A 310 -9.73 5.60 30.46
CA LEU A 310 -10.31 5.68 31.80
C LEU A 310 -11.78 6.11 31.76
N ALA A 311 -12.13 7.08 30.93
CA ALA A 311 -13.51 7.55 30.80
C ALA A 311 -14.45 6.44 30.34
N GLU A 312 -14.04 5.64 29.34
CA GLU A 312 -14.79 4.46 28.88
C GLU A 312 -14.91 3.39 29.97
N VAL A 313 -13.84 3.14 30.73
CA VAL A 313 -13.86 2.20 31.85
C VAL A 313 -14.84 2.66 32.94
N MET A 314 -14.82 3.93 33.33
CA MET A 314 -15.73 4.46 34.34
C MET A 314 -17.19 4.48 33.85
N LEU A 315 -17.40 4.74 32.55
CA LEU A 315 -18.73 4.66 31.92
C LEU A 315 -19.30 3.23 32.05
N GLY A 316 -18.51 2.21 31.74
CA GLY A 316 -18.91 0.81 31.88
C GLY A 316 -19.21 0.39 33.33
N GLU A 317 -18.51 0.96 34.30
CA GLU A 317 -18.81 0.78 35.73
C GLU A 317 -19.99 1.61 36.25
N ARG A 318 -20.55 2.48 35.40
CA ARG A 318 -21.62 3.42 35.75
C ARG A 318 -21.21 4.47 36.79
N ASP A 319 -19.91 4.71 36.94
CA ASP A 319 -19.39 5.87 37.67
C ASP A 319 -19.37 7.08 36.73
N PHE A 320 -20.56 7.64 36.55
CA PHE A 320 -20.84 8.70 35.59
C PHE A 320 -20.09 10.01 35.91
N GLU A 321 -19.83 10.28 37.19
CA GLU A 321 -19.08 11.46 37.62
C GLU A 321 -17.62 11.37 37.17
N GLU A 322 -16.94 10.26 37.46
CA GLU A 322 -15.56 10.05 37.05
C GLU A 322 -15.44 9.86 35.53
N ALA A 323 -16.42 9.24 34.87
CA ALA A 323 -16.47 9.14 33.41
C ALA A 323 -16.48 10.53 32.76
N ALA A 324 -17.34 11.44 33.23
CA ALA A 324 -17.39 12.83 32.77
C ALA A 324 -16.05 13.54 33.00
N ARG A 325 -15.48 13.40 34.20
CA ARG A 325 -14.22 14.05 34.59
C ARG A 325 -13.07 13.59 33.70
N TYR A 326 -12.91 12.30 33.48
CA TYR A 326 -11.83 11.77 32.63
C TYR A 326 -12.03 12.12 31.15
N ALA A 327 -13.26 12.09 30.63
CA ALA A 327 -13.51 12.51 29.26
C ALA A 327 -13.14 13.99 29.04
N ARG A 328 -13.50 14.87 29.98
CA ARG A 328 -13.10 16.28 29.92
C ARG A 328 -11.59 16.47 30.01
N LEU A 329 -10.90 15.71 30.87
CA LEU A 329 -9.44 15.74 30.92
C LEU A 329 -8.80 15.29 29.59
N ALA A 330 -9.32 14.24 28.95
CA ALA A 330 -8.84 13.84 27.64
C ALA A 330 -8.98 14.98 26.61
N ILE A 331 -10.15 15.64 26.60
CA ILE A 331 -10.46 16.78 25.72
C ILE A 331 -9.56 18.00 26.01
N ASP A 332 -9.20 18.25 27.27
CA ASP A 332 -8.30 19.34 27.66
C ASP A 332 -6.88 19.15 27.09
N PHE A 333 -6.44 17.91 26.91
CA PHE A 333 -5.13 17.57 26.34
C PHE A 333 -5.17 17.25 24.85
N ASP A 334 -6.34 16.94 24.30
CA ASP A 334 -6.61 16.81 22.88
C ASP A 334 -8.09 17.11 22.58
N ARG A 335 -8.37 18.31 22.08
CA ARG A 335 -9.74 18.74 21.72
C ARG A 335 -10.36 17.85 20.64
N TYR A 336 -9.55 17.11 19.90
CA TYR A 336 -9.95 16.24 18.81
C TYR A 336 -10.13 14.78 19.24
N SER A 337 -10.07 14.48 20.53
CA SER A 337 -10.28 13.12 21.08
C SER A 337 -11.70 12.60 20.80
N VAL A 338 -11.84 11.85 19.70
CA VAL A 338 -13.13 11.27 19.27
C VAL A 338 -13.70 10.33 20.33
N SER A 339 -12.87 9.52 20.99
CA SER A 339 -13.32 8.60 22.03
C SER A 339 -13.92 9.33 23.23
N ALA A 340 -13.28 10.41 23.69
CA ALA A 340 -13.77 11.19 24.82
C ALA A 340 -15.12 11.87 24.52
N TRP A 341 -15.27 12.43 23.31
CA TRP A 341 -16.55 12.97 22.87
C TRP A 341 -17.63 11.90 22.74
N ARG A 342 -17.29 10.70 22.25
CA ARG A 342 -18.22 9.55 22.24
C ARG A 342 -18.65 9.19 23.66
N THR A 343 -17.72 9.12 24.62
CA THR A 343 -18.05 8.87 26.04
C THR A 343 -19.05 9.90 26.57
N LEU A 344 -18.84 11.20 26.31
CA LEU A 344 -19.76 12.25 26.73
C LEU A 344 -21.14 12.15 26.05
N ALA A 345 -21.20 11.77 24.77
CA ALA A 345 -22.46 11.56 24.07
C ALA A 345 -23.28 10.42 24.71
N VAL A 346 -22.65 9.26 24.95
CA VAL A 346 -23.30 8.14 25.67
C VAL A 346 -23.73 8.56 27.06
N LEU A 347 -22.85 9.25 27.79
CA LEU A 347 -23.13 9.74 29.13
C LEU A 347 -24.36 10.66 29.16
N GLY A 348 -24.42 11.65 28.26
CA GLY A 348 -25.57 12.55 28.14
C GLY A 348 -26.87 11.79 27.89
N ARG A 349 -26.86 10.79 27.01
CA ARG A 349 -28.04 9.94 26.77
C ARG A 349 -28.44 9.11 27.99
N VAL A 350 -27.51 8.42 28.65
CA VAL A 350 -27.86 7.51 29.77
C VAL A 350 -28.19 8.24 31.07
N THR A 351 -27.81 9.52 31.18
CA THR A 351 -28.14 10.40 32.32
C THR A 351 -29.29 11.36 32.05
N ASP A 352 -29.88 11.31 30.84
CA ASP A 352 -30.93 12.23 30.38
C ASP A 352 -30.50 13.71 30.39
N ASP A 353 -29.20 13.98 30.19
CA ASP A 353 -28.63 15.32 30.02
C ASP A 353 -28.53 15.65 28.52
N ALA A 354 -29.62 16.22 28.00
CA ALA A 354 -29.73 16.61 26.59
C ALA A 354 -28.67 17.66 26.18
N ALA A 355 -28.28 18.57 27.09
CA ALA A 355 -27.30 19.60 26.77
C ALA A 355 -25.91 18.99 26.55
N LEU A 356 -25.52 18.04 27.40
CA LEU A 356 -24.27 17.30 27.23
C LEU A 356 -24.27 16.45 25.96
N ALA A 357 -25.38 15.76 25.68
CA ALA A 357 -25.53 14.95 24.48
C ALA A 357 -25.41 15.79 23.21
N ASP A 358 -26.09 16.95 23.14
CA ASP A 358 -26.06 17.86 21.98
C ASP A 358 -24.67 18.49 21.78
N GLU A 359 -23.99 18.89 22.86
CA GLU A 359 -22.61 19.39 22.79
C GLU A 359 -21.68 18.35 22.17
N ALA A 360 -21.69 17.13 22.74
CA ALA A 360 -20.80 16.06 22.31
C ALA A 360 -21.08 15.61 20.87
N GLN A 361 -22.36 15.46 20.49
CA GLN A 361 -22.74 15.13 19.12
C GLN A 361 -22.37 16.24 18.13
N GLY A 362 -22.51 17.51 18.52
CA GLY A 362 -22.11 18.66 17.71
C GLY A 362 -20.61 18.68 17.43
N GLU A 363 -19.79 18.44 18.45
CA GLU A 363 -18.33 18.34 18.28
C GLU A 363 -17.92 17.12 17.45
N LEU A 364 -18.54 15.96 17.65
CA LEU A 364 -18.29 14.78 16.83
C LEU A 364 -18.57 15.06 15.34
N LEU A 365 -19.68 15.70 15.01
CA LEU A 365 -20.01 16.07 13.62
C LEU A 365 -19.09 17.17 13.05
N ARG A 366 -18.53 18.02 13.91
CA ARG A 366 -17.53 19.02 13.49
C ARG A 366 -16.19 18.35 13.15
N LEU A 367 -15.81 17.28 13.86
CA LEU A 367 -14.59 16.51 13.60
C LEU A 367 -14.76 15.55 12.42
N ASP A 368 -15.89 14.86 12.37
CA ASP A 368 -16.24 13.86 11.36
C ASP A 368 -17.72 14.05 10.96
N PRO A 369 -17.98 14.77 9.84
CA PRO A 369 -19.34 14.96 9.33
C PRO A 369 -20.06 13.65 8.95
N LEU A 370 -19.33 12.54 8.80
CA LEU A 370 -19.84 11.21 8.45
C LEU A 370 -19.92 10.29 9.68
N ALA A 371 -19.84 10.83 10.90
CA ALA A 371 -19.86 10.05 12.14
C ALA A 371 -21.17 9.27 12.34
N HIS A 372 -21.24 8.03 11.82
CA HIS A 372 -22.38 7.12 11.99
C HIS A 372 -22.74 6.88 13.47
N PHE A 373 -21.76 6.99 14.36
CA PHE A 373 -21.98 6.94 15.81
C PHE A 373 -22.99 8.00 16.30
N VAL A 374 -22.97 9.21 15.75
CA VAL A 374 -23.92 10.27 16.12
C VAL A 374 -25.33 9.92 15.64
N MET A 375 -25.45 9.32 14.46
CA MET A 375 -26.74 8.80 13.97
C MET A 375 -27.25 7.66 14.85
N ALA A 376 -26.36 6.81 15.35
CA ALA A 376 -26.68 5.75 16.31
C ALA A 376 -27.17 6.31 17.65
N GLU A 377 -26.50 7.31 18.22
CA GLU A 377 -26.96 7.98 19.45
C GLU A 377 -28.34 8.63 19.27
N ARG A 378 -28.58 9.30 18.13
CA ARG A 378 -29.91 9.85 17.79
C ARG A 378 -30.99 8.78 17.68
N TYR A 379 -30.66 7.62 17.13
CA TYR A 379 -31.55 6.47 17.09
C TYR A 379 -31.82 5.93 18.50
N LEU A 380 -30.78 5.70 19.31
CA LEU A 380 -30.91 5.21 20.69
C LEU A 380 -31.73 6.14 21.59
N SER A 381 -31.71 7.45 21.36
CA SER A 381 -32.54 8.41 22.11
C SER A 381 -34.02 8.40 21.70
N ARG A 382 -34.39 7.89 20.53
CA ARG A 382 -35.76 7.98 19.98
C ARG A 382 -36.44 6.62 19.79
N MET A 383 -35.69 5.64 19.29
CA MET A 383 -36.11 4.27 18.96
C MET A 383 -37.40 4.19 18.15
N THR A 384 -37.55 5.06 17.13
CA THR A 384 -38.68 5.03 16.19
C THR A 384 -38.28 4.36 14.87
N PRO A 385 -39.25 3.82 14.09
CA PRO A 385 -38.97 3.28 12.76
C PRO A 385 -38.25 4.28 11.84
N ALA A 386 -38.66 5.55 11.86
CA ALA A 386 -38.04 6.60 11.05
C ALA A 386 -36.56 6.86 11.44
N SER A 387 -36.23 6.81 12.74
CA SER A 387 -34.83 6.95 13.19
C SER A 387 -33.98 5.71 12.89
N ALA A 388 -34.57 4.52 12.91
CA ALA A 388 -33.87 3.28 12.52
C ALA A 388 -33.54 3.30 11.02
N GLU A 389 -34.53 3.63 10.19
CA GLU A 389 -34.35 3.78 8.74
C GLU A 389 -33.29 4.83 8.40
N ALA A 390 -33.32 5.99 9.07
CA ALA A 390 -32.32 7.04 8.87
C ALA A 390 -30.89 6.58 9.19
N LEU A 391 -30.70 5.78 10.26
CA LEU A 391 -29.39 5.19 10.58
C LEU A 391 -28.98 4.16 9.52
N ALA A 392 -29.86 3.23 9.16
CA ALA A 392 -29.58 2.19 8.17
C ALA A 392 -29.22 2.77 6.80
N VAL A 393 -29.93 3.81 6.35
CA VAL A 393 -29.67 4.51 5.07
C VAL A 393 -28.38 5.31 5.11
N SER A 394 -27.95 5.81 6.28
CA SER A 394 -26.67 6.50 6.38
C SER A 394 -25.47 5.58 6.10
N MET A 395 -25.63 4.28 6.29
CA MET A 395 -24.62 3.26 5.97
C MET A 395 -24.73 2.83 4.50
N GLY A 396 -24.39 3.72 3.57
CA GLY A 396 -24.56 3.49 2.12
C GLY A 396 -23.37 2.87 1.37
N GLY A 397 -22.33 2.43 2.08
CA GLY A 397 -21.13 1.83 1.47
C GLY A 397 -21.33 0.40 0.95
N GLU A 398 -20.33 -0.16 0.27
CA GLU A 398 -20.38 -1.54 -0.27
C GLU A 398 -20.58 -2.62 0.82
N TYR A 399 -20.10 -2.35 2.04
CA TYR A 399 -20.21 -3.25 3.20
C TYR A 399 -20.89 -2.56 4.39
N PRO A 400 -22.20 -2.28 4.33
CA PRO A 400 -22.89 -1.50 5.34
C PRO A 400 -22.96 -2.21 6.70
N GLU A 401 -23.03 -3.54 6.67
CA GLU A 401 -22.92 -4.38 7.87
C GLU A 401 -21.61 -4.19 8.63
N GLN A 402 -20.48 -3.98 7.94
CA GLN A 402 -19.19 -3.77 8.60
C GLN A 402 -19.16 -2.43 9.33
N THR A 403 -19.87 -1.42 8.81
CA THR A 403 -20.08 -0.14 9.49
C THR A 403 -20.96 -0.31 10.72
N LEU A 404 -22.06 -1.08 10.62
CA LEU A 404 -22.93 -1.37 11.75
C LEU A 404 -22.18 -2.09 12.88
N LEU A 405 -21.39 -3.10 12.52
CA LEU A 405 -20.57 -3.85 13.48
C LEU A 405 -19.53 -2.95 14.15
N GLU A 406 -18.89 -2.03 13.41
CA GLU A 406 -17.96 -1.05 13.98
C GLU A 406 -18.62 -0.18 15.05
N VAL A 407 -19.82 0.33 14.77
CA VAL A 407 -20.59 1.13 15.74
C VAL A 407 -20.99 0.28 16.96
N ALA A 408 -21.44 -0.95 16.75
CA ALA A 408 -21.82 -1.86 17.83
C ALA A 408 -20.61 -2.18 18.74
N MET A 409 -19.44 -2.44 18.18
CA MET A 409 -18.22 -2.72 18.94
C MET A 409 -17.75 -1.52 19.75
N VAL A 410 -17.93 -0.28 19.27
CA VAL A 410 -17.64 0.93 20.08
C VAL A 410 -18.46 0.93 21.37
N TYR A 411 -19.77 0.64 21.28
CA TYR A 411 -20.62 0.53 22.47
C TYR A 411 -20.21 -0.64 23.37
N GLN A 412 -19.91 -1.80 22.77
CA GLN A 412 -19.49 -2.96 23.53
C GLN A 412 -18.18 -2.70 24.28
N ALA A 413 -17.21 -2.06 23.63
CA ALA A 413 -15.94 -1.71 24.22
C ALA A 413 -16.11 -0.73 25.39
N SER A 414 -17.06 0.21 25.32
CA SER A 414 -17.34 1.17 26.41
C SER A 414 -18.22 0.60 27.52
N GLY A 415 -18.53 -0.71 27.51
CA GLY A 415 -19.41 -1.36 28.48
C GLY A 415 -20.91 -1.06 28.28
N ALA A 416 -21.30 -0.41 27.19
CA ALA A 416 -22.69 -0.12 26.84
C ALA A 416 -23.33 -1.29 26.05
N THR A 417 -23.28 -2.50 26.61
CA THR A 417 -23.67 -3.75 25.93
C THR A 417 -25.10 -3.73 25.38
N GLU A 418 -26.07 -3.16 26.09
CA GLU A 418 -27.44 -3.07 25.59
C GLU A 418 -27.57 -2.15 24.36
N ALA A 419 -26.76 -1.09 24.28
CA ALA A 419 -26.69 -0.25 23.08
C ALA A 419 -26.05 -1.02 21.92
N ALA A 420 -24.98 -1.79 22.18
CA ALA A 420 -24.36 -2.65 21.18
C ALA A 420 -25.36 -3.67 20.60
N ARG A 421 -26.13 -4.35 21.47
CA ARG A 421 -27.20 -5.27 21.06
C ARG A 421 -28.26 -4.59 20.21
N THR A 422 -28.72 -3.41 20.64
CA THR A 422 -29.70 -2.61 19.89
C THR A 422 -29.19 -2.21 18.51
N MET A 423 -27.88 -1.96 18.36
CA MET A 423 -27.27 -1.70 17.04
C MET A 423 -27.28 -2.94 16.18
N LEU A 424 -26.85 -4.09 16.72
CA LEU A 424 -26.82 -5.31 15.94
C LEU A 424 -28.24 -5.66 15.48
N GLU A 425 -29.25 -5.53 16.35
CA GLU A 425 -30.68 -5.77 16.06
C GLU A 425 -31.34 -4.72 15.14
N LEU A 426 -30.61 -3.70 14.66
CA LEU A 426 -31.16 -2.63 13.82
C LEU A 426 -31.91 -3.21 12.59
N PRO A 427 -33.17 -2.80 12.35
CA PRO A 427 -33.88 -3.17 11.13
C PRO A 427 -33.22 -2.52 9.91
N THR A 428 -32.87 -3.33 8.91
CA THR A 428 -32.14 -2.90 7.71
C THR A 428 -32.80 -3.48 6.45
N ALA A 429 -32.63 -2.78 5.32
CA ALA A 429 -33.10 -3.26 4.01
C ALA A 429 -32.11 -4.23 3.34
N TRP A 430 -30.85 -4.19 3.76
CA TRP A 430 -29.79 -5.09 3.36
C TRP A 430 -29.68 -6.26 4.34
N ALA A 431 -29.23 -7.43 3.87
CA ALA A 431 -29.08 -8.61 4.69
C ALA A 431 -27.86 -8.48 5.63
N LYS A 432 -28.01 -8.96 6.88
CA LYS A 432 -26.89 -9.09 7.81
C LYS A 432 -26.18 -10.43 7.55
N GLY A 433 -24.86 -10.39 7.43
CA GLY A 433 -24.04 -11.56 7.22
C GLY A 433 -23.73 -12.35 8.50
N PRO A 434 -23.11 -13.53 8.34
CA PRO A 434 -22.86 -14.47 9.43
C PRO A 434 -22.09 -13.90 10.62
N VAL A 435 -21.16 -12.96 10.38
CA VAL A 435 -20.34 -12.37 11.45
C VAL A 435 -21.19 -11.50 12.37
N ILE A 436 -22.14 -10.72 11.84
CA ILE A 436 -23.08 -9.96 12.69
C ILE A 436 -23.96 -10.91 13.49
N THR A 437 -24.50 -11.95 12.86
CA THR A 437 -25.35 -12.92 13.56
C THR A 437 -24.61 -13.63 14.68
N ALA A 438 -23.32 -13.96 14.50
CA ALA A 438 -22.49 -14.50 15.58
C ALA A 438 -22.38 -13.54 16.76
N TRP A 439 -22.20 -12.25 16.50
CA TRP A 439 -22.17 -11.20 17.52
C TRP A 439 -23.53 -11.04 18.22
N GLU A 440 -24.64 -11.01 17.47
CA GLU A 440 -26.01 -10.96 18.02
C GLU A 440 -26.24 -12.12 18.98
N ALA A 441 -25.98 -13.35 18.53
CA ALA A 441 -26.15 -14.57 19.30
C ALA A 441 -25.25 -14.59 20.55
N TYR A 442 -23.98 -14.20 20.41
CA TYR A 442 -23.03 -14.14 21.51
C TYR A 442 -23.43 -13.15 22.60
N LEU A 443 -23.82 -11.92 22.23
CA LEU A 443 -24.23 -10.91 23.21
C LEU A 443 -25.60 -11.20 23.83
N ALA A 444 -26.49 -11.89 23.10
CA ALA A 444 -27.78 -12.34 23.63
C ALA A 444 -27.64 -13.60 24.52
N GLY A 445 -26.57 -14.38 24.34
CA GLY A 445 -26.42 -15.70 24.95
C GLY A 445 -27.42 -16.72 24.40
N ASP A 446 -27.83 -16.56 23.14
CA ASP A 446 -28.89 -17.36 22.49
C ASP A 446 -28.35 -18.05 21.23
N GLU A 447 -28.06 -19.36 21.35
CA GLU A 447 -27.56 -20.18 20.25
C GLU A 447 -28.56 -20.35 19.10
N SER A 448 -29.86 -20.14 19.35
CA SER A 448 -30.89 -20.34 18.34
C SER A 448 -30.78 -19.33 17.19
N LEU A 449 -30.27 -18.13 17.49
CA LEU A 449 -30.02 -17.06 16.52
C LEU A 449 -28.95 -17.44 15.48
N LEU A 450 -28.03 -18.38 15.80
CA LEU A 450 -27.02 -18.84 14.84
C LEU A 450 -27.64 -19.52 13.60
N ASN A 451 -28.89 -20.00 13.70
CA ASN A 451 -29.59 -20.60 12.57
C ASN A 451 -30.08 -19.56 11.54
N GLU A 452 -30.07 -18.28 11.89
CA GLU A 452 -30.50 -17.17 11.02
C GLU A 452 -29.36 -16.63 10.14
N ALA A 453 -28.14 -17.11 10.33
CA ALA A 453 -26.93 -16.61 9.67
C ALA A 453 -26.82 -16.91 8.17
N GLY A 454 -27.78 -17.62 7.57
CA GLY A 454 -27.78 -17.91 6.13
C GLY A 454 -26.59 -18.76 5.65
N LEU A 455 -26.04 -19.64 6.50
CA LEU A 455 -24.78 -20.37 6.21
C LEU A 455 -24.87 -21.38 5.05
N ASP A 456 -26.08 -21.73 4.63
CA ASP A 456 -26.31 -22.56 3.43
C ASP A 456 -26.26 -21.75 2.13
N ASP A 457 -26.27 -20.41 2.22
CA ASP A 457 -26.09 -19.51 1.10
C ASP A 457 -24.60 -19.25 0.87
N ALA A 458 -24.10 -19.73 -0.28
CA ALA A 458 -22.71 -19.55 -0.66
C ALA A 458 -22.34 -18.08 -0.84
N ASP A 459 -23.28 -17.23 -1.27
CA ASP A 459 -23.01 -15.80 -1.48
C ASP A 459 -22.85 -15.07 -0.14
N ALA A 460 -23.66 -15.43 0.86
CA ALA A 460 -23.53 -14.90 2.21
C ALA A 460 -22.16 -15.22 2.85
N LEU A 461 -21.60 -16.40 2.55
CA LEU A 461 -20.26 -16.79 3.00
C LEU A 461 -19.13 -16.25 2.13
N ALA A 462 -19.36 -16.08 0.82
CA ALA A 462 -18.35 -15.60 -0.12
C ALA A 462 -17.86 -14.19 0.21
N PHE A 463 -18.68 -13.38 0.88
CA PHE A 463 -18.35 -12.01 1.30
C PHE A 463 -18.15 -11.85 2.82
N ALA A 464 -18.06 -12.96 3.57
CA ALA A 464 -17.82 -12.94 5.02
C ALA A 464 -16.32 -13.07 5.33
N PHE A 465 -15.66 -11.93 5.60
CA PHE A 465 -14.22 -11.86 5.90
C PHE A 465 -13.96 -11.37 7.34
N PRO A 466 -14.06 -12.23 8.36
CA PRO A 466 -13.78 -11.81 9.73
C PRO A 466 -12.27 -11.55 9.89
N PHE A 467 -11.88 -10.30 10.14
CA PHE A 467 -10.48 -9.89 10.32
C PHE A 467 -10.18 -9.26 11.68
N ARG A 468 -11.21 -8.98 12.47
CA ARG A 468 -11.09 -8.25 13.73
C ARG A 468 -10.73 -9.18 14.87
N ARG A 469 -9.81 -8.75 15.73
CA ARG A 469 -9.48 -9.46 16.98
C ARG A 469 -10.68 -9.54 17.91
N GLU A 470 -11.51 -8.51 17.93
CA GLU A 470 -12.72 -8.39 18.74
C GLU A 470 -13.72 -9.52 18.43
N SER A 471 -13.75 -10.01 17.19
CA SER A 471 -14.68 -11.07 16.76
C SER A 471 -14.26 -12.47 17.19
N LEU A 472 -13.04 -12.65 17.72
CA LEU A 472 -12.51 -13.97 18.09
C LEU A 472 -13.42 -14.67 19.11
N ASP A 473 -13.90 -13.97 20.12
CA ASP A 473 -14.72 -14.56 21.18
C ASP A 473 -16.09 -14.97 20.67
N ALA A 474 -16.75 -14.11 19.89
CA ALA A 474 -18.07 -14.38 19.31
C ALA A 474 -18.01 -15.56 18.31
N LEU A 475 -17.00 -15.62 17.45
CA LEU A 475 -16.82 -16.71 16.48
C LEU A 475 -16.37 -18.01 17.15
N ASN A 476 -15.49 -17.94 18.16
CA ASN A 476 -15.12 -19.09 18.96
C ASN A 476 -16.36 -19.66 19.66
N TRP A 477 -17.15 -18.81 20.32
CA TRP A 477 -18.40 -19.22 20.93
C TRP A 477 -19.35 -19.86 19.91
N ALA A 478 -19.62 -19.22 18.77
CA ALA A 478 -20.50 -19.76 17.73
C ALA A 478 -20.03 -21.14 17.22
N SER A 479 -18.72 -21.32 17.03
CA SER A 479 -18.14 -22.61 16.60
C SER A 479 -18.29 -23.74 17.63
N THR A 480 -18.52 -23.40 18.91
CA THR A 480 -18.77 -24.36 19.98
C THR A 480 -20.25 -24.66 20.20
N GLN A 481 -21.14 -23.74 19.85
CA GLN A 481 -22.59 -23.92 20.02
C GLN A 481 -23.25 -24.56 18.80
N SER A 482 -22.65 -24.42 17.61
CA SER A 482 -23.17 -25.01 16.38
C SER A 482 -22.16 -25.94 15.72
N SER A 483 -22.64 -27.07 15.21
CA SER A 483 -21.83 -28.02 14.46
C SER A 483 -21.68 -27.65 12.98
N HIS A 484 -22.28 -26.55 12.52
CA HIS A 484 -22.18 -26.15 11.11
C HIS A 484 -20.73 -25.76 10.78
N TRP A 485 -20.13 -26.40 9.76
CA TRP A 485 -18.72 -26.21 9.39
C TRP A 485 -18.33 -24.74 9.17
N ALA A 486 -19.27 -23.91 8.68
CA ALA A 486 -19.00 -22.52 8.34
C ALA A 486 -18.53 -21.69 9.56
N TRP A 487 -18.99 -21.99 10.78
CA TRP A 487 -18.52 -21.27 11.97
C TRP A 487 -17.03 -21.52 12.25
N ARG A 488 -16.59 -22.77 12.09
CA ARG A 488 -15.17 -23.13 12.20
C ARG A 488 -14.36 -22.51 11.05
N TYR A 489 -14.93 -22.46 9.85
CA TYR A 489 -14.26 -21.79 8.73
C TYR A 489 -14.08 -20.29 8.98
N LEU A 490 -15.13 -19.58 9.41
CA LEU A 490 -15.08 -18.15 9.74
C LEU A 490 -14.10 -17.87 10.89
N LEU A 491 -14.08 -18.72 11.93
CA LEU A 491 -13.09 -18.63 12.99
C LEU A 491 -11.66 -18.87 12.48
N ALA A 492 -11.45 -19.82 11.57
CA ALA A 492 -10.15 -20.06 10.96
C ALA A 492 -9.67 -18.88 10.12
N LEU A 493 -10.55 -18.25 9.32
CA LEU A 493 -10.25 -17.00 8.62
C LEU A 493 -9.87 -15.89 9.61
N ASN A 494 -10.58 -15.79 10.73
CA ASN A 494 -10.29 -14.80 11.75
C ASN A 494 -8.94 -15.04 12.41
N TYR A 495 -8.61 -16.27 12.77
CA TYR A 495 -7.28 -16.66 13.25
C TYR A 495 -6.20 -16.30 12.24
N TRP A 496 -6.40 -16.60 10.96
CA TRP A 496 -5.43 -16.26 9.93
C TRP A 496 -5.22 -14.74 9.83
N ALA A 497 -6.30 -13.96 9.83
CA ALA A 497 -6.24 -12.50 9.75
C ALA A 497 -5.53 -11.84 10.94
N VAL A 498 -5.54 -12.48 12.11
CA VAL A 498 -4.83 -12.00 13.32
C VAL A 498 -3.49 -12.70 13.55
N ASP A 499 -2.89 -13.32 12.53
CA ASP A 499 -1.58 -13.97 12.60
C ASP A 499 -1.50 -15.16 13.59
N ARG A 500 -2.60 -15.91 13.69
CA ARG A 500 -2.73 -17.22 14.36
C ARG A 500 -2.79 -18.33 13.32
N THR A 501 -1.79 -18.33 12.44
CA THR A 501 -1.75 -19.09 11.18
C THR A 501 -1.75 -20.61 11.39
N GLU A 502 -1.09 -21.11 12.44
CA GLU A 502 -1.12 -22.55 12.79
C GLU A 502 -2.52 -23.00 13.23
N GLU A 503 -3.20 -22.22 14.08
CA GLU A 503 -4.57 -22.55 14.52
C GLU A 503 -5.57 -22.47 13.36
N ALA A 504 -5.40 -21.50 12.46
CA ALA A 504 -6.16 -21.43 11.22
C ALA A 504 -5.94 -22.68 10.35
N ALA A 505 -4.68 -23.08 10.16
CA ALA A 505 -4.31 -24.24 9.35
C ALA A 505 -4.87 -25.55 9.91
N ASP A 506 -4.73 -25.79 11.22
CA ASP A 506 -5.30 -26.95 11.88
C ASP A 506 -6.82 -26.99 11.76
N MET A 507 -7.47 -25.83 11.93
CA MET A 507 -8.92 -25.73 11.82
C MET A 507 -9.39 -25.99 10.38
N MET A 508 -8.76 -25.40 9.36
CA MET A 508 -9.13 -25.64 7.96
C MET A 508 -8.84 -27.08 7.53
N ALA A 509 -7.72 -27.67 7.97
CA ALA A 509 -7.41 -29.07 7.67
C ALA A 509 -8.46 -30.02 8.29
N SER A 510 -8.91 -29.73 9.51
CA SER A 510 -9.88 -30.56 10.23
C SER A 510 -11.27 -30.63 9.58
N LEU A 511 -11.60 -29.68 8.70
CA LEU A 511 -12.89 -29.62 8.00
C LEU A 511 -12.99 -30.59 6.81
N GLY A 512 -11.87 -31.17 6.34
CA GLY A 512 -11.88 -32.12 5.23
C GLY A 512 -12.66 -31.61 4.02
N ASP A 513 -13.48 -32.46 3.41
CA ASP A 513 -14.29 -32.09 2.24
C ASP A 513 -15.75 -31.76 2.59
N GLU A 514 -16.03 -31.45 3.87
CA GLU A 514 -17.35 -31.04 4.32
C GLU A 514 -17.81 -29.70 3.70
N PRO A 515 -16.97 -28.64 3.64
CA PRO A 515 -17.38 -27.35 3.11
C PRO A 515 -17.84 -27.40 1.66
N ARG A 516 -18.90 -26.64 1.36
CA ARG A 516 -19.51 -26.50 0.03
C ARG A 516 -19.26 -25.13 -0.59
N LEU A 517 -18.12 -24.51 -0.25
CA LEU A 517 -17.70 -23.20 -0.73
C LEU A 517 -16.39 -23.35 -1.53
N PRO A 518 -16.34 -22.99 -2.83
CA PRO A 518 -15.11 -23.08 -3.63
C PRO A 518 -13.93 -22.31 -3.02
N ALA A 519 -14.20 -21.10 -2.51
CA ALA A 519 -13.20 -20.24 -1.88
C ALA A 519 -12.52 -20.88 -0.66
N PHE A 520 -13.21 -21.76 0.09
CA PHE A 520 -12.61 -22.48 1.21
C PHE A 520 -11.43 -23.34 0.77
N TYR A 521 -11.57 -24.09 -0.33
CA TYR A 521 -10.52 -24.96 -0.80
C TYR A 521 -9.33 -24.17 -1.35
N VAL A 522 -9.59 -23.06 -2.07
CA VAL A 522 -8.52 -22.14 -2.51
C VAL A 522 -7.77 -21.57 -1.30
N ALA A 523 -8.50 -21.14 -0.26
CA ALA A 523 -7.90 -20.59 0.97
C ALA A 523 -7.08 -21.65 1.72
N ARG A 524 -7.61 -22.85 1.92
CA ARG A 524 -6.93 -23.95 2.61
C ARG A 524 -5.68 -24.40 1.85
N GLY A 525 -5.76 -24.56 0.53
CA GLY A 525 -4.63 -24.95 -0.32
C GLY A 525 -3.47 -23.97 -0.17
N ARG A 526 -3.74 -22.67 -0.32
CA ARG A 526 -2.74 -21.61 -0.16
C ARG A 526 -2.16 -21.55 1.26
N LEU A 527 -3.00 -21.66 2.28
CA LEU A 527 -2.58 -21.61 3.67
C LEU A 527 -1.65 -22.78 4.02
N LEU A 528 -2.04 -24.00 3.68
CA LEU A 528 -1.26 -25.20 4.00
C LEU A 528 0.02 -25.32 3.17
N GLU A 529 0.04 -24.80 1.94
CA GLU A 529 1.27 -24.66 1.17
C GLU A 529 2.26 -23.74 1.87
N GLY A 530 1.87 -22.48 2.07
CA GLY A 530 2.78 -21.45 2.57
C GLY A 530 3.31 -21.77 3.96
N LEU A 531 2.51 -22.44 4.79
CA LEU A 531 2.89 -22.80 6.15
C LEU A 531 3.60 -24.15 6.25
N ARG A 532 3.12 -25.18 5.53
CA ARG A 532 3.51 -26.59 5.75
C ARG A 532 4.07 -27.29 4.51
N GLY A 533 4.13 -26.61 3.36
CA GLY A 533 4.57 -27.18 2.09
C GLY A 533 3.65 -28.29 1.57
N VAL A 534 2.38 -28.30 1.97
CA VAL A 534 1.40 -29.28 1.50
C VAL A 534 0.93 -28.91 0.09
N ASP A 535 0.89 -29.89 -0.81
CA ASP A 535 0.39 -29.69 -2.17
C ASP A 535 -1.12 -29.42 -2.20
N GLY A 536 -1.50 -28.21 -2.60
CA GLY A 536 -2.86 -27.72 -2.77
C GLY A 536 -3.56 -28.10 -4.09
N VAL A 537 -2.94 -28.87 -5.01
CA VAL A 537 -3.59 -29.24 -6.30
C VAL A 537 -4.98 -29.84 -6.07
N ALA A 538 -5.12 -30.73 -5.09
CA ALA A 538 -6.39 -31.40 -4.80
C ALA A 538 -7.49 -30.40 -4.41
N ASP A 539 -7.14 -29.42 -3.58
CA ASP A 539 -8.04 -28.35 -3.14
C ASP A 539 -8.44 -27.44 -4.29
N HIS A 540 -7.49 -26.98 -5.11
CA HIS A 540 -7.80 -26.16 -6.27
C HIS A 540 -8.67 -26.87 -7.30
N ARG A 541 -8.44 -28.17 -7.55
CA ARG A 541 -9.32 -28.99 -8.40
C ARG A 541 -10.71 -29.15 -7.79
N ARG A 542 -10.81 -29.29 -6.48
CA ARG A 542 -12.09 -29.37 -5.77
C ARG A 542 -12.87 -28.06 -5.88
N ALA A 543 -12.19 -26.91 -5.78
CA ALA A 543 -12.79 -25.59 -5.99
C ALA A 543 -13.40 -25.47 -7.40
N VAL A 544 -12.65 -25.83 -8.44
CA VAL A 544 -13.16 -25.86 -9.83
C VAL A 544 -14.33 -26.84 -9.99
N ALA A 545 -14.27 -28.01 -9.35
CA ALA A 545 -15.37 -28.99 -9.41
C ALA A 545 -16.66 -28.49 -8.74
N LEU A 546 -16.56 -27.61 -7.74
CA LEU A 546 -17.72 -27.01 -7.07
C LEU A 546 -18.29 -25.81 -7.83
N ALA A 547 -17.45 -25.02 -8.50
CA ALA A 547 -17.86 -23.87 -9.31
C ALA A 547 -17.15 -23.87 -10.67
N PRO A 548 -17.54 -24.78 -11.60
CA PRO A 548 -16.86 -24.92 -12.88
C PRO A 548 -17.10 -23.72 -13.82
N ASP A 549 -18.11 -22.90 -13.54
CA ASP A 549 -18.45 -21.69 -14.30
C ASP A 549 -17.95 -20.40 -13.63
N ASP A 550 -17.17 -20.52 -12.54
CA ASP A 550 -16.47 -19.40 -11.93
C ASP A 550 -15.02 -19.34 -12.45
N ARG A 551 -14.75 -18.32 -13.27
CA ARG A 551 -13.43 -17.98 -13.81
C ARG A 551 -12.33 -17.98 -12.75
N LEU A 552 -12.60 -17.44 -11.55
CA LEU A 552 -11.56 -17.26 -10.52
C LEU A 552 -11.03 -18.60 -10.01
N MET A 553 -11.85 -19.65 -9.99
CA MET A 553 -11.42 -20.98 -9.57
C MET A 553 -10.43 -21.59 -10.57
N HIS A 554 -10.65 -21.36 -11.86
CA HIS A 554 -9.74 -21.79 -12.93
C HIS A 554 -8.43 -21.00 -12.90
N VAL A 555 -8.49 -19.69 -12.69
CA VAL A 555 -7.29 -18.85 -12.51
C VAL A 555 -6.46 -19.34 -11.31
N ALA A 556 -7.11 -19.62 -10.17
CA ALA A 556 -6.41 -20.11 -8.98
C ALA A 556 -5.74 -21.48 -9.22
N LEU A 557 -6.42 -22.39 -9.93
CA LEU A 557 -5.83 -23.68 -10.31
C LEU A 557 -4.67 -23.53 -11.31
N ALA A 558 -4.80 -22.65 -12.30
CA ALA A 558 -3.75 -22.38 -13.28
C ALA A 558 -2.48 -21.84 -12.60
N GLN A 559 -2.62 -20.81 -11.75
CA GLN A 559 -1.51 -20.27 -10.95
C GLN A 559 -0.78 -21.36 -10.16
N TRP A 560 -1.54 -22.26 -9.54
CA TRP A 560 -1.00 -23.36 -8.75
C TRP A 560 -0.22 -24.36 -9.61
N LEU A 561 -0.82 -24.84 -10.71
CA LEU A 561 -0.21 -25.83 -11.58
C LEU A 561 1.06 -25.30 -12.26
N GLU A 562 1.09 -24.00 -12.61
CA GLU A 562 2.29 -23.36 -13.12
C GLU A 562 3.43 -23.35 -12.11
N ALA A 563 3.15 -23.02 -10.84
CA ALA A 563 4.15 -23.03 -9.78
C ALA A 563 4.74 -24.44 -9.55
N ALA A 564 3.92 -25.49 -9.73
CA ALA A 564 4.37 -26.88 -9.64
C ALA A 564 5.24 -27.34 -10.83
N GLY A 565 5.24 -26.60 -11.95
CA GLY A 565 6.10 -26.85 -13.11
C GLY A 565 5.70 -28.03 -14.01
N ASP A 566 4.53 -28.64 -13.80
CA ASP A 566 4.00 -29.69 -14.69
C ASP A 566 3.17 -29.07 -15.82
N TRP A 567 3.87 -28.71 -16.91
CA TRP A 567 3.26 -28.00 -18.04
C TRP A 567 2.23 -28.83 -18.79
N GLN A 568 2.37 -30.17 -18.82
CA GLN A 568 1.41 -31.02 -19.50
C GLN A 568 0.07 -31.04 -18.75
N VAL A 569 0.13 -31.17 -17.42
CA VAL A 569 -1.07 -31.10 -16.56
C VAL A 569 -1.67 -29.70 -16.59
N THR A 570 -0.84 -28.65 -16.58
CA THR A 570 -1.28 -27.25 -16.68
C THR A 570 -2.05 -27.00 -17.97
N LEU A 571 -1.50 -27.40 -19.13
CA LEU A 571 -2.15 -27.22 -20.42
C LEU A 571 -3.47 -28.00 -20.54
N ALA A 572 -3.54 -29.20 -19.94
CA ALA A 572 -4.79 -29.96 -19.91
C ALA A 572 -5.88 -29.25 -19.09
N ALA A 573 -5.53 -28.65 -17.96
CA ALA A 573 -6.47 -27.86 -17.15
C ALA A 573 -6.90 -26.57 -17.87
N LEU A 574 -5.95 -25.88 -18.51
CA LEU A 574 -6.22 -24.65 -19.26
C LEU A 574 -7.07 -24.89 -20.50
N ALA A 575 -6.94 -26.03 -21.18
CA ALA A 575 -7.78 -26.35 -22.33
C ALA A 575 -9.28 -26.41 -21.97
N ASP A 576 -9.64 -26.97 -20.81
CA ASP A 576 -11.04 -26.93 -20.31
C ASP A 576 -11.46 -25.49 -19.98
N ALA A 577 -10.60 -24.75 -19.28
CA ALA A 577 -10.88 -23.38 -18.86
C ALA A 577 -11.04 -22.41 -20.05
N ARG A 578 -10.16 -22.48 -21.05
CA ARG A 578 -10.21 -21.68 -22.29
C ARG A 578 -11.43 -22.02 -23.15
N GLY A 579 -11.90 -23.27 -23.10
CA GLY A 579 -13.16 -23.66 -23.75
C GLY A 579 -14.38 -22.98 -23.12
N ARG A 580 -14.33 -22.70 -21.81
CA ARG A 580 -15.41 -22.02 -21.05
C ARG A 580 -15.31 -20.49 -21.11
N PHE A 581 -14.09 -19.96 -21.05
CA PHE A 581 -13.79 -18.53 -21.01
C PHE A 581 -12.83 -18.15 -22.15
N PRO A 582 -13.29 -18.22 -23.41
CA PRO A 582 -12.43 -18.01 -24.58
C PRO A 582 -11.84 -16.59 -24.67
N ASP A 583 -12.53 -15.60 -24.13
CA ASP A 583 -12.13 -14.19 -24.15
C ASP A 583 -11.27 -13.80 -22.93
N ASP A 584 -10.98 -14.73 -22.02
CA ASP A 584 -10.17 -14.42 -20.85
C ASP A 584 -8.67 -14.41 -21.16
N PHE A 585 -8.09 -13.22 -21.19
CA PHE A 585 -6.67 -13.04 -21.50
C PHE A 585 -5.73 -13.58 -20.41
N ASN A 586 -6.17 -13.71 -19.13
CA ASN A 586 -5.33 -14.26 -18.06
C ASN A 586 -5.13 -15.76 -18.28
N LEU A 587 -6.20 -16.49 -18.62
CA LEU A 587 -6.14 -17.90 -18.96
C LEU A 587 -5.31 -18.13 -20.23
N ALA A 588 -5.43 -17.26 -21.23
CA ALA A 588 -4.60 -17.31 -22.43
C ALA A 588 -3.12 -17.07 -22.12
N LEU A 589 -2.82 -16.16 -21.19
CA LEU A 589 -1.45 -15.87 -20.76
C LEU A 589 -0.83 -17.05 -20.00
N PHE A 590 -1.60 -17.73 -19.14
CA PHE A 590 -1.17 -18.98 -18.51
C PHE A 590 -0.91 -20.07 -19.57
N GLU A 591 -1.75 -20.17 -20.60
CA GLU A 591 -1.56 -21.11 -21.71
C GLU A 591 -0.26 -20.82 -22.47
N ALA A 592 -0.05 -19.56 -22.86
CA ALA A 592 1.18 -19.14 -23.53
C ALA A 592 2.42 -19.44 -22.67
N ARG A 593 2.40 -19.14 -21.38
CA ARG A 593 3.51 -19.42 -20.45
C ARG A 593 3.80 -20.91 -20.34
N ALA A 594 2.77 -21.73 -20.20
CA ALA A 594 2.92 -23.19 -20.13
C ALA A 594 3.43 -23.77 -21.46
N LEU A 595 3.00 -23.25 -22.62
CA LEU A 595 3.50 -23.66 -23.94
C LEU A 595 4.98 -23.31 -24.12
N VAL A 596 5.41 -22.08 -23.80
CA VAL A 596 6.82 -21.67 -23.87
C VAL A 596 7.67 -22.51 -22.91
N SER A 597 7.21 -22.68 -21.67
CA SER A 597 7.92 -23.47 -20.66
C SER A 597 7.97 -24.96 -20.99
N GLY A 598 6.98 -25.47 -21.74
CA GLY A 598 6.95 -26.81 -22.33
C GLY A 598 7.64 -26.94 -23.70
N ARG A 599 8.37 -25.92 -24.17
CA ARG A 599 9.10 -25.88 -25.45
C ARG A 599 8.22 -26.05 -26.70
N ARG A 600 6.95 -25.63 -26.61
CA ARG A 600 5.97 -25.62 -27.71
C ARG A 600 5.81 -24.19 -28.25
N ALA A 601 6.94 -23.59 -28.65
CA ALA A 601 7.02 -22.16 -28.95
C ALA A 601 6.11 -21.70 -30.10
N GLY A 602 5.97 -22.49 -31.16
CA GLY A 602 5.08 -22.15 -32.28
C GLY A 602 3.60 -22.07 -31.87
N GLU A 603 3.16 -22.95 -30.97
CA GLU A 603 1.79 -22.90 -30.44
C GLU A 603 1.62 -21.72 -29.48
N ALA A 604 2.65 -21.38 -28.70
CA ALA A 604 2.61 -20.21 -27.83
C ALA A 604 2.44 -18.90 -28.63
N LEU A 605 3.15 -18.76 -29.75
CA LEU A 605 3.03 -17.58 -30.62
C LEU A 605 1.63 -17.46 -31.23
N ALA A 606 1.01 -18.59 -31.62
CA ALA A 606 -0.36 -18.57 -32.13
C ALA A 606 -1.38 -18.00 -31.11
N VAL A 607 -1.12 -18.16 -29.81
CA VAL A 607 -1.90 -17.54 -28.72
C VAL A 607 -1.51 -16.08 -28.54
N LEU A 608 -0.21 -15.79 -28.41
CA LEU A 608 0.31 -14.44 -28.12
C LEU A 608 -0.02 -13.42 -29.23
N ASP A 609 0.02 -13.83 -30.50
CA ASP A 609 -0.27 -12.96 -31.66
C ASP A 609 -1.73 -12.50 -31.71
N GLN A 610 -2.63 -13.17 -31.00
CA GLN A 610 -4.06 -12.85 -30.94
C GLN A 610 -4.46 -12.19 -29.61
N LEU A 611 -3.51 -12.04 -28.68
CA LEU A 611 -3.79 -11.61 -27.33
C LEU A 611 -3.86 -10.09 -27.24
N GLU A 612 -4.91 -9.59 -26.60
CA GLU A 612 -5.01 -8.21 -26.13
C GLU A 612 -4.96 -8.22 -24.60
N VAL A 613 -3.80 -7.92 -24.05
CA VAL A 613 -3.55 -7.82 -22.61
C VAL A 613 -3.78 -6.38 -22.18
N LEU A 614 -4.65 -6.21 -21.19
CA LEU A 614 -4.86 -4.92 -20.56
C LEU A 614 -3.67 -4.62 -19.62
N PRO A 615 -2.91 -3.54 -19.86
CA PRO A 615 -1.83 -3.13 -18.96
C PRO A 615 -2.31 -3.05 -17.51
N SER A 616 -1.51 -3.55 -16.57
CA SER A 616 -1.80 -3.45 -15.13
C SER A 616 -0.54 -3.07 -14.36
N GLU A 617 -0.73 -2.34 -13.27
CA GLU A 617 0.38 -1.84 -12.46
C GLU A 617 1.24 -3.01 -11.97
N ASN A 618 2.56 -2.90 -12.16
CA ASN A 618 3.55 -3.93 -11.86
C ASN A 618 3.47 -5.23 -12.69
N ALA A 619 2.52 -5.38 -13.62
CA ALA A 619 2.53 -6.53 -14.52
C ALA A 619 3.73 -6.47 -15.47
N ARG A 620 4.47 -7.57 -15.53
CA ARG A 620 5.66 -7.72 -16.38
C ARG A 620 5.69 -9.14 -16.96
N GLY A 621 6.29 -9.28 -18.12
CA GLY A 621 6.76 -10.56 -18.62
C GLY A 621 5.91 -11.17 -19.73
N THR A 622 4.79 -10.57 -20.12
CA THR A 622 4.03 -11.01 -21.31
C THR A 622 4.89 -10.84 -22.56
N ARG A 623 5.54 -9.68 -22.71
CA ARG A 623 6.48 -9.45 -23.82
C ARG A 623 7.68 -10.38 -23.75
N GLN A 624 8.13 -10.73 -22.54
CA GLN A 624 9.25 -11.68 -22.38
C GLN A 624 8.87 -13.08 -22.87
N LEU A 625 7.63 -13.54 -22.67
CA LEU A 625 7.15 -14.81 -23.22
C LEU A 625 7.18 -14.82 -24.75
N TYR A 626 6.79 -13.71 -25.38
CA TYR A 626 6.88 -13.53 -26.84
C TYR A 626 8.33 -13.61 -27.33
N ALA A 627 9.24 -12.88 -26.69
CA ALA A 627 10.66 -12.90 -27.01
C ALA A 627 11.28 -14.30 -26.80
N ASP A 628 10.93 -14.98 -25.71
CA ASP A 628 11.44 -16.33 -25.39
C ASP A 628 10.93 -17.36 -26.40
N ALA A 629 9.65 -17.29 -26.82
CA ALA A 629 9.09 -18.18 -27.84
C ALA A 629 9.82 -18.03 -29.18
N HIS A 630 10.02 -16.80 -29.66
CA HIS A 630 10.80 -16.56 -30.87
C HIS A 630 12.26 -16.98 -30.72
N THR A 631 12.87 -16.77 -29.56
CA THR A 631 14.25 -17.19 -29.30
C THR A 631 14.40 -18.71 -29.35
N LEU A 632 13.42 -19.48 -28.83
CA LEU A 632 13.40 -20.94 -28.93
C LEU A 632 13.38 -21.40 -30.39
N LEU A 633 12.46 -20.87 -31.21
CA LEU A 633 12.38 -21.23 -32.62
C LEU A 633 13.65 -20.85 -33.39
N ALA A 634 14.26 -19.72 -33.06
CA ALA A 634 15.52 -19.31 -33.66
C ALA A 634 16.69 -20.23 -33.31
N LEU A 635 16.76 -20.70 -32.06
CA LEU A 635 17.77 -21.67 -31.63
C LEU A 635 17.58 -23.00 -32.37
N ASP A 636 16.34 -23.49 -32.48
CA ASP A 636 16.01 -24.71 -33.22
C ASP A 636 16.43 -24.59 -34.70
N ALA A 637 16.14 -23.45 -35.33
CA ALA A 637 16.55 -23.16 -36.71
C ALA A 637 18.08 -23.06 -36.88
N LEU A 638 18.80 -22.41 -35.96
CA LEU A 638 20.28 -22.35 -36.01
C LEU A 638 20.91 -23.73 -35.86
N GLU A 639 20.38 -24.57 -34.96
CA GLU A 639 20.84 -25.94 -34.78
C GLU A 639 20.54 -26.83 -36.00
N ALA A 640 19.46 -26.54 -36.73
CA ALA A 640 19.13 -27.16 -38.01
C ALA A 640 19.96 -26.62 -39.19
N GLY A 641 20.73 -25.54 -39.01
CA GLY A 641 21.51 -24.91 -40.07
C GLY A 641 20.68 -23.99 -40.99
N GLU A 642 19.62 -23.39 -40.46
CA GLU A 642 18.67 -22.51 -41.15
C GLU A 642 18.77 -21.05 -40.64
N PRO A 643 19.91 -20.37 -40.84
CA PRO A 643 20.17 -19.06 -40.23
C PRO A 643 19.25 -17.94 -40.75
N ALA A 644 18.69 -18.08 -41.95
CA ALA A 644 17.74 -17.11 -42.49
C ALA A 644 16.40 -17.13 -41.73
N GLU A 645 15.92 -18.31 -41.33
CA GLU A 645 14.72 -18.48 -40.52
C GLU A 645 14.95 -17.98 -39.09
N ALA A 646 16.09 -18.36 -38.51
CA ALA A 646 16.50 -17.87 -37.20
C ALA A 646 16.55 -16.34 -37.13
N ARG A 647 17.13 -15.68 -38.13
CA ARG A 647 17.15 -14.20 -38.23
C ARG A 647 15.74 -13.62 -38.22
N GLY A 648 14.79 -14.25 -38.92
CA GLY A 648 13.39 -13.82 -38.96
C GLY A 648 12.77 -13.82 -37.56
N HIS A 649 12.88 -14.94 -36.84
CA HIS A 649 12.38 -15.04 -35.47
C HIS A 649 13.08 -14.09 -34.49
N LEU A 650 14.40 -13.95 -34.57
CA LEU A 650 15.13 -13.05 -33.68
C LEU A 650 14.82 -11.57 -33.94
N THR A 651 14.47 -11.21 -35.18
CA THR A 651 14.00 -9.85 -35.49
C THR A 651 12.68 -9.58 -34.77
N LEU A 652 11.73 -10.52 -34.84
CA LEU A 652 10.46 -10.43 -34.12
C LEU A 652 10.67 -10.42 -32.60
N ALA A 653 11.62 -11.18 -32.07
CA ALA A 653 11.95 -11.18 -30.64
C ALA A 653 12.43 -9.80 -30.12
N LEU A 654 12.89 -8.89 -30.99
CA LEU A 654 13.25 -7.51 -30.63
C LEU A 654 12.05 -6.56 -30.64
N GLU A 655 10.89 -6.97 -31.16
CA GLU A 655 9.68 -6.16 -31.18
C GLU A 655 9.03 -6.07 -29.79
N TRP A 656 8.18 -5.05 -29.64
CA TRP A 656 7.40 -4.77 -28.44
C TRP A 656 5.94 -4.55 -28.86
N PRO A 657 5.19 -5.64 -29.17
CA PRO A 657 3.79 -5.52 -29.54
C PRO A 657 2.99 -4.96 -28.37
N GLU A 658 2.41 -3.77 -28.53
CA GLU A 658 1.69 -3.08 -27.45
C GLU A 658 0.41 -3.84 -27.04
N SER A 659 -0.12 -4.69 -27.93
CA SER A 659 -1.22 -5.62 -27.60
C SER A 659 -0.89 -6.58 -26.46
N LEU A 660 0.39 -6.79 -26.13
CA LEU A 660 0.83 -7.60 -25.00
C LEU A 660 0.87 -6.81 -23.67
N GLY A 661 0.35 -5.58 -23.66
CA GLY A 661 0.23 -4.74 -22.47
C GLY A 661 1.56 -4.16 -21.98
N GLU A 662 2.61 -4.19 -22.80
CA GLU A 662 3.95 -3.68 -22.48
C GLU A 662 4.53 -2.86 -23.64
N GLY A 663 4.96 -1.63 -23.35
CA GLY A 663 5.65 -0.77 -24.31
C GLY A 663 7.18 -0.80 -24.14
N ARG A 664 7.91 -0.36 -25.17
CA ARG A 664 9.38 -0.40 -25.19
C ARG A 664 10.04 0.54 -24.16
N PRO A 665 10.93 0.06 -23.28
CA PRO A 665 11.71 0.89 -22.36
C PRO A 665 12.89 1.58 -23.07
N TYR A 666 13.53 2.56 -22.42
CA TYR A 666 14.75 3.19 -22.94
C TYR A 666 15.93 2.23 -23.08
N LEU A 667 16.07 1.31 -22.12
CA LEU A 667 17.18 0.36 -22.03
C LEU A 667 16.64 -1.07 -21.93
N PRO A 668 16.17 -1.67 -23.04
CA PRO A 668 15.66 -3.04 -23.03
C PRO A 668 16.79 -4.07 -22.89
N GLU A 669 16.52 -5.17 -22.18
CA GLU A 669 17.41 -6.35 -22.17
C GLU A 669 17.22 -7.15 -23.47
N GLU A 670 18.18 -7.05 -24.38
CA GLU A 670 18.14 -7.67 -25.71
C GLU A 670 19.40 -8.50 -26.00
N ARG A 671 20.30 -8.70 -25.02
CA ARG A 671 21.66 -9.24 -25.29
C ARG A 671 21.64 -10.66 -25.83
N LEU A 672 20.77 -11.53 -25.31
CA LEU A 672 20.64 -12.90 -25.78
C LEU A 672 20.22 -12.96 -27.25
N VAL A 673 19.14 -12.24 -27.59
CA VAL A 673 18.61 -12.14 -28.95
C VAL A 673 19.65 -11.55 -29.89
N ARG A 674 20.33 -10.47 -29.47
CA ARG A 674 21.39 -9.83 -30.27
C ARG A 674 22.61 -10.72 -30.47
N LEU A 675 23.02 -11.51 -29.49
CA LEU A 675 24.10 -12.48 -29.67
C LEU A 675 23.75 -13.48 -30.78
N LEU A 676 22.54 -14.04 -30.74
CA LEU A 676 22.07 -15.00 -31.72
C LEU A 676 21.90 -14.39 -33.12
N LEU A 677 21.47 -13.11 -33.21
CA LEU A 677 21.45 -12.39 -34.48
C LEU A 677 22.86 -12.25 -35.06
N GLY A 678 23.84 -11.93 -34.23
CA GLY A 678 25.24 -11.90 -34.65
C GLY A 678 25.71 -13.24 -35.23
N VAL A 679 25.33 -14.35 -34.59
CA VAL A 679 25.63 -15.71 -35.09
C VAL A 679 24.92 -15.97 -36.42
N ALA A 680 23.61 -15.72 -36.51
CA ALA A 680 22.83 -15.94 -37.73
C ALA A 680 23.37 -15.11 -38.92
N GLU A 681 23.68 -13.83 -38.71
CA GLU A 681 24.24 -12.97 -39.75
C GLU A 681 25.64 -13.42 -40.19
N SER A 682 26.47 -13.91 -39.26
CA SER A 682 27.78 -14.49 -39.60
C SER A 682 27.61 -15.73 -40.51
N GLU A 683 26.65 -16.61 -40.21
CA GLU A 683 26.38 -17.79 -41.04
C GLU A 683 25.79 -17.45 -42.41
N LEU A 684 25.13 -16.30 -42.54
CA LEU A 684 24.65 -15.75 -43.81
C LEU A 684 25.74 -14.99 -44.60
N GLY A 685 26.91 -14.76 -44.00
CA GLY A 685 28.03 -14.01 -44.59
C GLY A 685 27.89 -12.48 -44.48
N ASN A 686 26.99 -11.99 -43.62
CA ASN A 686 26.73 -10.57 -43.38
C ASN A 686 27.56 -10.05 -42.20
N GLU A 687 28.88 -10.02 -42.39
CA GLU A 687 29.87 -9.75 -41.34
C GLU A 687 29.72 -8.37 -40.67
N ALA A 688 29.26 -7.35 -41.41
CA ALA A 688 29.09 -6.01 -40.88
C ALA A 688 27.94 -5.95 -39.88
N GLU A 689 26.79 -6.50 -40.27
CA GLU A 689 25.58 -6.64 -39.46
C GLU A 689 25.85 -7.51 -38.23
N ALA A 690 26.56 -8.63 -38.42
CA ALA A 690 26.98 -9.49 -37.31
C ALA A 690 27.80 -8.72 -36.26
N ALA A 691 28.79 -7.94 -36.71
CA ALA A 691 29.62 -7.13 -35.84
C ALA A 691 28.84 -6.02 -35.11
N ASP A 692 27.81 -5.45 -35.74
CA ASP A 692 26.92 -4.47 -35.09
C ASP A 692 26.14 -5.10 -33.93
N HIS A 693 25.60 -6.30 -34.13
CA HIS A 693 24.91 -7.05 -33.09
C HIS A 693 25.84 -7.42 -31.93
N PHE A 694 27.04 -7.92 -32.19
CA PHE A 694 28.02 -8.21 -31.14
C PHE A 694 28.45 -6.95 -30.37
N ARG A 695 28.62 -5.82 -31.06
CA ARG A 695 28.92 -4.52 -30.39
C ARG A 695 27.80 -4.09 -29.47
N ALA A 696 26.55 -4.28 -29.86
CA ALA A 696 25.40 -3.98 -29.00
C ALA A 696 25.37 -4.84 -27.72
N VAL A 697 25.70 -6.14 -27.81
CA VAL A 697 25.83 -7.02 -26.63
C VAL A 697 26.89 -6.48 -25.66
N VAL A 698 28.06 -6.12 -26.19
CA VAL A 698 29.16 -5.58 -25.36
C VAL A 698 28.78 -4.25 -24.71
N ALA A 699 28.12 -3.36 -25.46
CA ALA A 699 27.70 -2.05 -24.96
C ALA A 699 26.65 -2.13 -23.84
N ALA A 700 25.73 -3.09 -23.91
CA ALA A 700 24.69 -3.29 -22.90
C ALA A 700 25.20 -3.96 -21.60
N THR A 701 26.39 -4.57 -21.64
CA THR A 701 26.96 -5.30 -20.50
C THR A 701 27.36 -4.33 -19.38
N GLY A 702 26.77 -4.49 -18.19
CA GLY A 702 26.94 -3.60 -17.04
C GLY A 702 26.15 -2.28 -17.11
N ALA A 703 25.43 -2.01 -18.20
CA ALA A 703 24.59 -0.82 -18.36
C ALA A 703 23.10 -1.10 -18.13
N VAL A 704 22.64 -2.32 -18.40
CA VAL A 704 21.28 -2.78 -18.09
C VAL A 704 21.29 -3.47 -16.73
N GLY A 705 20.46 -3.02 -15.80
CA GLY A 705 20.30 -3.64 -14.49
C GLY A 705 19.72 -5.04 -14.62
N SER A 706 20.56 -6.05 -14.70
CA SER A 706 20.11 -7.44 -14.61
C SER A 706 19.87 -7.77 -13.14
N GLY A 707 18.63 -8.13 -12.78
CA GLY A 707 18.41 -8.95 -11.59
C GLY A 707 19.31 -10.19 -11.63
N ALA A 708 19.65 -10.77 -10.47
CA ALA A 708 20.65 -11.84 -10.35
C ALA A 708 21.85 -11.62 -11.29
N ALA A 709 22.47 -10.44 -11.18
CA ALA A 709 23.63 -10.02 -11.96
C ALA A 709 24.64 -11.16 -12.10
N GLY A 710 24.74 -11.71 -13.31
CA GLY A 710 25.70 -12.76 -13.62
C GLY A 710 25.46 -13.56 -14.91
N SER A 711 24.23 -13.96 -15.23
CA SER A 711 24.03 -14.95 -16.32
C SER A 711 24.20 -14.36 -17.73
N LEU A 712 23.62 -13.19 -18.01
CA LEU A 712 23.65 -12.57 -19.35
C LEU A 712 24.91 -11.75 -19.62
N ASP A 713 25.64 -11.30 -18.59
CA ASP A 713 26.96 -10.67 -18.76
C ASP A 713 27.97 -11.65 -19.39
N ALA A 714 27.79 -12.95 -19.18
CA ALA A 714 28.61 -14.00 -19.79
C ALA A 714 28.55 -13.98 -21.33
N LEU A 715 27.49 -13.42 -21.92
CA LEU A 715 27.33 -13.30 -23.38
C LEU A 715 28.34 -12.31 -24.00
N ALA A 716 28.91 -11.40 -23.21
CA ALA A 716 29.92 -10.45 -23.67
C ALA A 716 31.22 -11.13 -24.10
N GLY A 717 31.57 -12.28 -23.50
CA GLY A 717 32.78 -13.03 -23.82
C GLY A 717 32.81 -13.51 -25.28
N PRO A 718 31.82 -14.32 -25.71
CA PRO A 718 31.66 -14.71 -27.11
C PRO A 718 31.55 -13.51 -28.06
N ALA A 719 30.77 -12.48 -27.73
CA ALA A 719 30.63 -11.30 -28.58
C ALA A 719 31.97 -10.57 -28.80
N ARG A 720 32.80 -10.41 -27.76
CA ARG A 720 34.15 -9.83 -27.88
C ARG A 720 35.08 -10.68 -28.75
N ARG A 721 34.99 -12.01 -28.64
CA ARG A 721 35.77 -12.93 -29.48
C ARG A 721 35.40 -12.80 -30.95
N ALA A 722 34.09 -12.75 -31.26
CA ALA A 722 33.61 -12.54 -32.61
C ALA A 722 34.07 -11.19 -33.21
N LEU A 723 34.26 -10.17 -32.38
CA LEU A 723 34.82 -8.87 -32.77
C LEU A 723 36.36 -8.82 -32.83
N GLY A 724 37.06 -9.93 -32.55
CA GLY A 724 38.52 -9.96 -32.51
C GLY A 724 39.15 -9.19 -31.34
N GLN A 725 38.38 -8.90 -30.28
CA GLN A 725 38.84 -8.19 -29.09
C GLN A 725 39.38 -9.17 -28.03
N GLN A 726 40.38 -8.76 -27.23
CA GLN A 726 40.84 -9.58 -26.10
C GLN A 726 39.69 -9.76 -25.10
N ALA A 727 39.27 -11.01 -24.89
CA ALA A 727 38.30 -11.34 -23.87
C ALA A 727 38.92 -11.14 -22.49
N GLY A 728 38.54 -10.06 -21.78
CA GLY A 728 38.74 -9.99 -20.35
C GLY A 728 38.04 -11.19 -19.69
N ALA A 729 38.73 -11.86 -18.76
CA ALA A 729 38.23 -13.05 -18.10
C ALA A 729 37.01 -12.72 -17.21
N VAL A 730 35.82 -12.70 -17.79
CA VAL A 730 34.57 -12.82 -17.04
C VAL A 730 34.25 -14.31 -17.02
N ALA A 731 34.59 -14.97 -15.92
CA ALA A 731 34.18 -16.35 -15.71
C ALA A 731 32.64 -16.38 -15.65
N PRO A 732 31.97 -17.33 -16.33
CA PRO A 732 30.53 -17.48 -16.16
C PRO A 732 30.27 -17.80 -14.68
N PRO A 733 29.32 -17.13 -14.01
CA PRO A 733 28.95 -17.51 -12.66
C PRO A 733 28.43 -18.95 -12.68
N ALA A 734 28.94 -19.77 -11.75
CA ALA A 734 28.65 -21.20 -11.66
C ALA A 734 27.16 -21.53 -11.46
N SER A 735 26.30 -20.54 -11.17
CA SER A 735 24.86 -20.71 -10.99
C SER A 735 24.06 -20.67 -12.31
N ALA A 736 24.54 -19.99 -13.36
CA ALA A 736 23.77 -19.79 -14.59
C ALA A 736 23.76 -21.03 -15.52
N ALA A 737 24.81 -21.84 -15.48
CA ALA A 737 24.92 -23.06 -16.28
C ALA A 737 24.21 -24.27 -15.66
N ASN A 738 23.96 -24.23 -14.34
CA ASN A 738 23.49 -25.39 -13.55
C ASN A 738 21.99 -25.34 -13.17
N GLY A 739 21.22 -24.39 -13.72
CA GLY A 739 19.77 -24.33 -13.52
C GLY A 739 18.99 -25.13 -14.57
N ASP A 740 17.88 -25.74 -14.17
CA ASP A 740 16.97 -26.51 -15.05
C ASP A 740 15.85 -25.65 -15.70
N GLY A 741 15.88 -24.32 -15.51
CA GLY A 741 14.88 -23.39 -16.05
C GLY A 741 15.11 -22.96 -17.51
N LEU A 742 14.04 -22.48 -18.17
CA LEU A 742 14.06 -22.02 -19.57
C LEU A 742 15.19 -21.00 -19.86
N GLN A 743 15.33 -19.95 -19.05
CA GLN A 743 16.36 -18.92 -19.27
C GLN A 743 17.78 -19.50 -19.23
N ALA A 744 18.05 -20.45 -18.33
CA ALA A 744 19.35 -21.14 -18.28
C ALA A 744 19.60 -21.98 -19.53
N GLU A 745 18.57 -22.64 -20.06
CA GLU A 745 18.65 -23.39 -21.31
C GLU A 745 18.92 -22.47 -22.51
N LEU A 746 18.17 -21.38 -22.66
CA LEU A 746 18.36 -20.44 -23.77
C LEU A 746 19.78 -19.88 -23.79
N VAL A 747 20.31 -19.48 -22.62
CA VAL A 747 21.68 -18.99 -22.48
C VAL A 747 22.70 -20.09 -22.83
N ARG A 748 22.53 -21.32 -22.34
CA ARG A 748 23.44 -22.44 -22.66
C ARG A 748 23.47 -22.74 -24.15
N ARG A 749 22.32 -22.86 -24.80
CA ARG A 749 22.21 -23.13 -26.24
C ARG A 749 22.85 -22.00 -27.06
N ALA A 750 22.59 -20.75 -26.69
CA ALA A 750 23.19 -19.58 -27.36
C ALA A 750 24.72 -19.54 -27.21
N LEU A 751 25.25 -19.83 -26.01
CA LEU A 751 26.69 -19.90 -25.78
C LEU A 751 27.36 -21.04 -26.55
N ALA A 752 26.69 -22.19 -26.70
CA ALA A 752 27.18 -23.30 -27.50
C ALA A 752 27.31 -22.90 -28.97
N LEU A 753 26.25 -22.29 -29.54
CA LEU A 753 26.28 -21.80 -30.92
C LEU A 753 27.35 -20.73 -31.14
N ALA A 754 27.50 -19.79 -30.20
CA ALA A 754 28.50 -18.71 -30.28
C ALA A 754 29.95 -19.15 -29.94
N GLY A 755 30.16 -20.40 -29.48
CA GLY A 755 31.46 -20.91 -29.04
C GLY A 755 31.98 -22.13 -29.81
N VAL A 756 31.14 -22.81 -30.60
CA VAL A 756 31.46 -24.06 -31.30
C VAL A 756 31.84 -23.85 -32.78
N ARG A 757 31.96 -22.61 -33.27
CA ARG A 757 32.48 -22.33 -34.61
C ARG A 757 33.62 -21.33 -34.60
#